data_AF-A0A7J5EY55-F1
#
_entry.id   AF-A0A7J5EY55-F1
#
_cell.length_a   1.000
_cell.length_b   1.000
_cell.length_c   1.000
_cell.angle_alpha   90.00
_cell.angle_beta   90.00
_cell.angle_gamma   90.00
#
_symmetry.space_group_name_H-M   'P 1'
#
loop_
_entity.id
_entity.type
_entity.pdbx_description
1 polymer ?
#
loop_
_entity_poly.entity_id
_entity_poly.type
_entity_poly.pdbx_seq_one_letter_code
_entity_poly.pdbx_strand_id
1 'polypeptide(L)'
;MRAVIVIACALAAAAAAASTAHATEARIVKDERGYKLQVDGQDLMVRGMNWGYQPIGTNYTYSLWAQPDAFIERALHRDMALLRAMGINMLRQGPDIPPRWVAWIHANYGIYTMINHTMGRYGATIGGVWHPQIDYANARQRAALVAEIVGVVDRYKDTPGVALWLLGNENNYGLSWTSFEAEALPTKAQEDAARATHLYTLYGEVIAAIKARDTRHPVAIANGDLQYIDLIAQHCKGLDILGSNVYRGKSARDFFQVVEDKLGVPAMFTEFGADAYDSKTDREDARAQAEYLRTQWQEIYEQSWGKGGVGNAIGGFIFQWTDGWWKHGQEENLDVHDTTASWPNDAYPHDHVPGQNNMNEEWFGIAAIEDQDPDGFYEVQPRVAYYLLRAAFRLEPYAESTTAEEIRTHFAMLHPDDFAAQYEGLSARASAAKLSRIRVSGLRMRLESNVTEASAQSDRANAPRFDHTESLFVDVTVQPTPKITARATINLVGNAAQNRLDPLYWENRTPRPPPAMEPPDPDVPAMDPSTDHVSIYGAELEADLPVVGVEAFYRVGHGHWGYEGDFFGLFREAYYGTAIDTYHATAPLGAVLSGKGPLADVKVAAGPELYWGANPSVIGKWSHGFGPLTLTAMHQEDVAERSGVATSSAGYEPLTRRSALAAKLLRGRATLEVGGLFAAPQRVGRAYTFTSPSTGAGYLDSGQDVYTGRIAWVDTLGTRARLAFDGGFVRWYLEGNYRGLVADAGGDHTITFTGWSMKSSGRGNQVSGAGGVLLTFGALQVAPNLLYQRPLVGPAPVIADRYDPSTGMYFPGVSPRDALTDPFVVLDNRETAGAELLFILDPTPATWYWSWDRDRREDARFAAHVDLVYRRQPTSRDATLVILADGSQVPSAATPPAHDVWSATFAWFTAAALPMRLSGTVYAGQDQANAGDPRLVTRFGGTMRLVRNGLVAGTELKLRDWGPYDYHRDFNLTYPLQWYGDVSYGLPRSAFGVADARLGLRWQLRFLDGYSEGYVIDPVHPRTLGSEAEVLSYVEVRL
;
A
#
# COMPACT_ATOMS: atom_id res chain seq x y z
N MET A 1 42.34 -39.10 47.48
CA MET A 1 43.15 -39.21 46.24
C MET A 1 42.31 -39.56 45.02
N ARG A 2 41.39 -40.54 45.05
CA ARG A 2 40.47 -40.85 43.93
C ARG A 2 39.49 -39.72 43.55
N ALA A 3 38.98 -38.94 44.52
CA ALA A 3 38.08 -37.81 44.24
C ALA A 3 38.76 -36.63 43.51
N VAL A 4 40.05 -36.42 43.73
CA VAL A 4 40.82 -35.34 43.09
C VAL A 4 41.14 -35.68 41.63
N ILE A 5 41.33 -36.97 41.32
CA ILE A 5 41.57 -37.45 39.96
C ILE A 5 40.29 -37.39 39.12
N VAL A 6 39.12 -37.68 39.71
CA VAL A 6 37.82 -37.57 38.99
C VAL A 6 37.47 -36.11 38.69
N ILE A 7 37.75 -35.18 39.61
CA ILE A 7 37.54 -33.74 39.39
C ILE A 7 38.55 -33.18 38.37
N ALA A 8 39.80 -33.63 38.39
CA ALA A 8 40.80 -33.23 37.39
C ALA A 8 40.49 -33.79 35.98
N CYS A 9 39.97 -35.02 35.88
CA CYS A 9 39.51 -35.58 34.61
C CYS A 9 38.21 -34.92 34.11
N ALA A 10 37.30 -34.52 35.00
CA ALA A 10 36.10 -33.77 34.64
C ALA A 10 36.42 -32.32 34.20
N LEU A 11 37.40 -31.67 34.83
CA LEU A 11 37.90 -30.36 34.41
C LEU A 11 38.71 -30.42 33.12
N ALA A 12 39.47 -31.49 32.88
CA ALA A 12 40.16 -31.70 31.61
C ALA A 12 39.19 -32.06 30.46
N ALA A 13 38.09 -32.78 30.75
CA ALA A 13 37.03 -33.03 29.78
C ALA A 13 36.17 -31.78 29.50
N ALA A 14 35.92 -30.93 30.52
CA ALA A 14 35.25 -29.65 30.34
C ALA A 14 36.13 -28.61 29.60
N ALA A 15 37.46 -28.66 29.78
CA ALA A 15 38.40 -27.84 29.02
C ALA A 15 38.60 -28.35 27.57
N ALA A 16 38.40 -29.64 27.30
CA ALA A 16 38.41 -30.21 25.94
C ALA A 16 37.07 -30.02 25.20
N ALA A 17 35.98 -29.72 25.90
CA ALA A 17 34.66 -29.41 25.32
C ALA A 17 34.43 -27.92 25.04
N ALA A 18 35.37 -27.04 25.45
CA ALA A 18 35.47 -25.71 24.88
C ALA A 18 36.23 -25.82 23.55
N SER A 19 35.61 -26.40 22.52
CA SER A 19 36.06 -26.14 21.16
C SER A 19 35.95 -24.63 20.98
N THR A 20 37.09 -23.95 20.90
CA THR A 20 37.14 -22.63 20.29
C THR A 20 36.44 -22.77 18.95
N ALA A 21 35.28 -22.14 18.78
CA ALA A 21 34.52 -22.22 17.55
C ALA A 21 35.40 -21.66 16.43
N HIS A 22 36.08 -22.55 15.70
CA HIS A 22 36.92 -22.16 14.59
C HIS A 22 36.02 -21.70 13.46
N ALA A 23 36.44 -20.65 12.77
CA ALA A 23 35.78 -20.22 11.55
C ALA A 23 35.79 -21.39 10.55
N THR A 24 34.66 -21.60 9.88
CA THR A 24 34.49 -22.63 8.86
C THR A 24 35.49 -22.41 7.72
N GLU A 25 35.98 -23.50 7.14
CA GLU A 25 36.83 -23.48 5.94
C GLU A 25 36.12 -24.25 4.81
N ALA A 26 36.00 -23.63 3.64
CA ALA A 26 35.38 -24.25 2.49
C ALA A 26 36.24 -24.06 1.23
N ARG A 27 36.36 -25.10 0.41
CA ARG A 27 37.14 -25.05 -0.83
C ARG A 27 36.62 -25.99 -1.89
N ILE A 28 36.91 -25.64 -3.15
CA ILE A 28 36.67 -26.53 -4.29
C ILE A 28 37.87 -27.46 -4.47
N VAL A 29 37.60 -28.76 -4.58
CA VAL A 29 38.58 -29.79 -4.90
C VAL A 29 38.25 -30.34 -6.28
N LYS A 30 39.24 -30.35 -7.19
CA LYS A 30 39.13 -30.89 -8.54
C LYS A 30 40.10 -32.07 -8.71
N ASP A 31 39.62 -33.18 -9.24
CA ASP A 31 40.44 -34.30 -9.72
C ASP A 31 39.95 -34.79 -11.10
N GLU A 32 40.48 -35.92 -11.58
CA GLU A 32 40.10 -36.49 -12.88
C GLU A 32 38.62 -36.91 -12.98
N ARG A 33 37.92 -37.05 -11.85
CA ARG A 33 36.51 -37.45 -11.77
C ARG A 33 35.55 -36.26 -11.66
N GLY A 34 36.08 -35.03 -11.57
CA GLY A 34 35.31 -33.79 -11.55
C GLY A 34 35.58 -32.93 -10.32
N TYR A 35 34.54 -32.29 -9.79
CA TYR A 35 34.62 -31.32 -8.70
C TYR A 35 33.82 -31.73 -7.46
N LYS A 36 34.33 -31.36 -6.29
CA LYS A 36 33.64 -31.45 -5.00
C LYS A 36 33.81 -30.17 -4.21
N LEU A 37 32.79 -29.79 -3.45
CA LEU A 37 32.93 -28.81 -2.37
C LEU A 37 33.36 -29.55 -1.11
N GLN A 38 34.41 -29.08 -0.45
CA GLN A 38 34.86 -29.59 0.83
C GLN A 38 34.64 -28.51 1.88
N VAL A 39 33.90 -28.81 2.96
CA VAL A 39 33.64 -27.90 4.09
C VAL A 39 34.14 -28.55 5.37
N ASP A 40 35.01 -27.86 6.11
CA ASP A 40 35.68 -28.36 7.32
C ASP A 40 36.34 -29.75 7.12
N GLY A 41 36.90 -29.94 5.92
CA GLY A 41 37.57 -31.19 5.54
C GLY A 41 36.65 -32.31 5.07
N GLN A 42 35.33 -32.13 5.04
CA GLN A 42 34.36 -33.13 4.58
C GLN A 42 33.84 -32.81 3.17
N ASP A 43 33.77 -33.81 2.30
CA ASP A 43 33.12 -33.67 0.99
C ASP A 43 31.60 -33.45 1.19
N LEU A 44 31.08 -32.35 0.67
CA LEU A 44 29.71 -31.91 0.91
C LEU A 44 29.01 -31.59 -0.41
N MET A 45 27.96 -32.34 -0.75
CA MET A 45 27.00 -31.90 -1.77
C MET A 45 26.04 -30.92 -1.11
N VAL A 46 25.85 -29.75 -1.72
CA VAL A 46 24.95 -28.71 -1.23
C VAL A 46 23.50 -29.19 -1.41
N ARG A 47 22.88 -29.63 -0.30
CA ARG A 47 21.43 -29.86 -0.18
C ARG A 47 20.84 -28.60 0.43
N GLY A 48 20.72 -27.58 -0.41
CA GLY A 48 20.43 -26.22 -0.01
C GLY A 48 18.94 -25.88 0.03
N MET A 49 18.59 -24.88 0.83
CA MET A 49 17.26 -24.28 0.85
C MET A 49 17.32 -22.76 0.74
N ASN A 50 16.52 -22.17 -0.17
CA ASN A 50 16.17 -20.76 -0.09
C ASN A 50 15.18 -20.58 1.06
N TRP A 51 15.68 -20.12 2.21
CA TRP A 51 14.91 -20.01 3.44
C TRP A 51 14.56 -18.54 3.73
N GLY A 52 13.34 -18.32 4.19
CA GLY A 52 12.85 -17.03 4.66
C GLY A 52 11.76 -17.26 5.69
N TYR A 53 11.55 -16.30 6.57
CA TYR A 53 10.45 -16.30 7.53
C TYR A 53 9.57 -15.09 7.26
N GLN A 54 8.50 -15.30 6.49
CA GLN A 54 7.54 -14.26 6.10
C GLN A 54 6.13 -14.70 6.50
N PRO A 55 5.60 -14.16 7.60
CA PRO A 55 4.23 -14.43 8.00
C PRO A 55 3.20 -13.85 7.00
N ILE A 56 2.00 -14.45 6.90
CA ILE A 56 0.88 -13.92 6.09
C ILE A 56 0.57 -12.47 6.49
N GLY A 57 0.31 -11.60 5.51
CA GLY A 57 0.10 -10.17 5.72
C GLY A 57 1.40 -9.37 5.83
N THR A 58 2.55 -9.95 5.55
CA THR A 58 3.83 -9.23 5.53
C THR A 58 4.48 -9.29 4.14
N ASN A 59 5.48 -8.44 3.89
CA ASN A 59 6.21 -8.43 2.63
C ASN A 59 7.73 -8.39 2.86
N TYR A 60 8.48 -8.06 1.80
CA TYR A 60 9.95 -7.98 1.80
C TYR A 60 10.55 -7.02 2.86
N THR A 61 9.75 -6.17 3.51
CA THR A 61 10.20 -5.29 4.60
C THR A 61 10.20 -5.96 5.98
N TYR A 62 9.52 -7.10 6.13
CA TYR A 62 9.48 -7.82 7.41
C TYR A 62 10.86 -8.41 7.75
N SER A 63 11.31 -8.16 8.97
CA SER A 63 12.55 -8.71 9.50
C SER A 63 12.29 -9.59 10.72
N LEU A 64 12.54 -10.89 10.58
CA LEU A 64 12.60 -11.82 11.71
C LEU A 64 13.67 -11.35 12.72
N TRP A 65 14.77 -10.81 12.24
CA TRP A 65 15.93 -10.43 13.06
C TRP A 65 15.70 -9.19 13.93
N ALA A 66 14.63 -8.43 13.64
CA ALA A 66 14.16 -7.33 14.48
C ALA A 66 13.27 -7.78 15.64
N GLN A 67 12.87 -9.07 15.67
CA GLN A 67 12.03 -9.63 16.73
C GLN A 67 12.84 -9.95 18.00
N PRO A 68 12.18 -10.10 19.18
CA PRO A 68 12.85 -10.54 20.39
C PRO A 68 13.52 -11.91 20.22
N ASP A 69 14.67 -12.13 20.88
CA ASP A 69 15.45 -13.37 20.76
C ASP A 69 14.63 -14.65 21.00
N ALA A 70 13.72 -14.64 21.97
CA ALA A 70 12.86 -15.79 22.26
C ALA A 70 11.90 -16.11 21.09
N PHE A 71 11.46 -15.09 20.35
CA PHE A 71 10.65 -15.27 19.16
C PHE A 71 11.47 -15.89 18.03
N ILE A 72 12.66 -15.32 17.76
CA ILE A 72 13.59 -15.82 16.74
C ILE A 72 13.95 -17.28 17.01
N GLU A 73 14.32 -17.59 18.25
CA GLU A 73 14.67 -18.95 18.65
C GLU A 73 13.51 -19.93 18.44
N ARG A 74 12.27 -19.58 18.83
CA ARG A 74 11.10 -20.45 18.60
C ARG A 74 10.80 -20.67 17.11
N ALA A 75 10.91 -19.62 16.29
CA ALA A 75 10.75 -19.72 14.84
C ALA A 75 11.83 -20.63 14.22
N LEU A 76 13.10 -20.43 14.57
CA LEU A 76 14.21 -21.25 14.11
C LEU A 76 14.08 -22.71 14.58
N HIS A 77 13.68 -22.95 15.83
CA HIS A 77 13.51 -24.32 16.33
C HIS A 77 12.53 -25.14 15.48
N ARG A 78 11.43 -24.52 15.05
CA ARG A 78 10.41 -25.15 14.22
C ARG A 78 10.96 -25.50 12.84
N ASP A 79 11.50 -24.52 12.15
CA ASP A 79 11.90 -24.67 10.74
C ASP A 79 13.18 -25.48 10.59
N MET A 80 14.22 -25.19 11.39
CA MET A 80 15.50 -25.87 11.29
C MET A 80 15.40 -27.35 11.67
N ALA A 81 14.48 -27.71 12.57
CA ALA A 81 14.21 -29.12 12.88
C ALA A 81 13.64 -29.88 11.67
N LEU A 82 12.70 -29.27 10.93
CA LEU A 82 12.15 -29.86 9.70
C LEU A 82 13.21 -29.93 8.59
N LEU A 83 13.94 -28.85 8.35
CA LEU A 83 15.00 -28.80 7.35
C LEU A 83 16.10 -29.84 7.62
N ARG A 84 16.55 -29.95 8.88
CA ARG A 84 17.51 -30.99 9.29
C ARG A 84 16.93 -32.39 9.08
N ALA A 85 15.66 -32.62 9.41
CA ALA A 85 15.01 -33.91 9.23
C ALA A 85 14.84 -34.31 7.75
N MET A 86 14.73 -33.33 6.84
CA MET A 86 14.74 -33.50 5.39
C MET A 86 16.13 -33.83 4.85
N GLY A 87 17.19 -33.43 5.55
CA GLY A 87 18.58 -33.60 5.13
C GLY A 87 19.20 -32.33 4.50
N ILE A 88 18.57 -31.17 4.70
CA ILE A 88 19.14 -29.88 4.30
C ILE A 88 20.39 -29.61 5.15
N ASN A 89 21.46 -29.18 4.47
CA ASN A 89 22.76 -28.92 5.10
C ASN A 89 23.26 -27.49 4.87
N MET A 90 22.57 -26.68 4.07
CA MET A 90 22.95 -25.29 3.85
C MET A 90 21.73 -24.39 3.59
N LEU A 91 21.73 -23.17 4.14
CA LEU A 91 20.74 -22.14 3.81
C LEU A 91 21.36 -21.07 2.93
N ARG A 92 20.57 -20.53 2.00
CA ARG A 92 20.88 -19.26 1.34
C ARG A 92 20.25 -18.13 2.15
N GLN A 93 21.04 -17.17 2.61
CA GLN A 93 20.55 -16.03 3.41
C GLN A 93 21.15 -14.71 2.94
N GLY A 94 20.36 -13.63 3.04
CA GLY A 94 20.85 -12.27 2.85
C GLY A 94 21.81 -11.82 3.97
N PRO A 95 22.45 -10.64 3.85
CA PRO A 95 23.33 -10.08 4.89
C PRO A 95 22.55 -9.40 6.04
N ASP A 96 21.24 -9.64 6.13
CA ASP A 96 20.34 -9.18 7.19
C ASP A 96 20.38 -10.11 8.43
N ILE A 97 20.64 -11.41 8.25
CA ILE A 97 20.79 -12.36 9.36
C ILE A 97 21.98 -11.99 10.24
N PRO A 98 21.82 -11.71 11.54
CA PRO A 98 22.96 -11.43 12.41
C PRO A 98 23.93 -12.62 12.47
N PRO A 99 25.27 -12.41 12.44
CA PRO A 99 26.26 -13.49 12.49
C PRO A 99 26.05 -14.50 13.63
N ARG A 100 25.55 -14.04 14.78
CA ARG A 100 25.24 -14.91 15.93
C ARG A 100 24.19 -15.98 15.61
N TRP A 101 23.21 -15.68 14.76
CA TRP A 101 22.15 -16.62 14.38
C TRP A 101 22.63 -17.61 13.33
N VAL A 102 23.55 -17.22 12.45
CA VAL A 102 24.28 -18.15 11.57
C VAL A 102 25.02 -19.20 12.42
N ALA A 103 25.83 -18.72 13.37
CA ALA A 103 26.56 -19.61 14.28
C ALA A 103 25.64 -20.48 15.13
N TRP A 104 24.51 -19.94 15.59
CA TRP A 104 23.52 -20.68 16.37
C TRP A 104 22.84 -21.78 15.54
N ILE A 105 22.41 -21.49 14.31
CA ILE A 105 21.79 -22.50 13.41
C ILE A 105 22.79 -23.62 13.14
N HIS A 106 24.04 -23.28 12.84
CA HIS A 106 25.09 -24.26 12.61
C HIS A 106 25.36 -25.11 13.86
N ALA A 107 25.51 -24.48 15.04
CA ALA A 107 25.81 -25.21 16.27
C ALA A 107 24.68 -26.16 16.71
N ASN A 108 23.41 -25.79 16.50
CA ASN A 108 22.26 -26.57 16.96
C ASN A 108 21.76 -27.59 15.93
N TYR A 109 21.93 -27.32 14.64
CA TYR A 109 21.36 -28.15 13.56
C TYR A 109 22.39 -28.71 12.58
N GLY A 110 23.64 -28.23 12.60
CA GLY A 110 24.67 -28.61 11.63
C GLY A 110 24.40 -28.08 10.22
N ILE A 111 23.62 -27.01 10.10
CA ILE A 111 23.25 -26.39 8.82
C ILE A 111 24.17 -25.18 8.58
N TYR A 112 24.91 -25.21 7.48
CA TYR A 112 25.76 -24.10 7.04
C TYR A 112 24.95 -22.96 6.42
N THR A 113 25.56 -21.81 6.20
CA THR A 113 24.94 -20.66 5.55
C THR A 113 25.85 -20.13 4.44
N MET A 114 25.25 -19.95 3.27
CA MET A 114 25.79 -19.15 2.18
C MET A 114 25.26 -17.73 2.32
N ILE A 115 26.16 -16.76 2.45
CA ILE A 115 25.78 -15.34 2.57
C ILE A 115 25.66 -14.74 1.18
N ASN A 116 24.46 -14.26 0.85
CA ASN A 116 24.11 -13.75 -0.47
C ASN A 116 23.87 -12.24 -0.45
N HIS A 117 24.74 -11.48 -1.12
CA HIS A 117 24.53 -10.05 -1.37
C HIS A 117 23.99 -9.84 -2.79
N THR A 118 22.87 -9.13 -2.95
CA THR A 118 22.13 -9.02 -4.23
C THR A 118 22.78 -8.12 -5.30
N MET A 119 23.95 -7.53 -5.01
CA MET A 119 24.69 -6.65 -5.92
C MET A 119 23.83 -5.46 -6.43
N GLY A 120 22.89 -4.97 -5.62
CA GLY A 120 22.02 -3.85 -5.98
C GLY A 120 20.88 -4.22 -6.95
N ARG A 121 20.56 -5.52 -7.11
CA ARG A 121 19.44 -5.99 -7.97
C ARG A 121 18.12 -5.30 -7.67
N TYR A 122 17.84 -5.08 -6.39
CA TYR A 122 16.58 -4.51 -5.88
C TYR A 122 16.75 -3.07 -5.39
N GLY A 123 17.78 -2.38 -5.88
CA GLY A 123 18.11 -1.01 -5.52
C GLY A 123 19.11 -0.88 -4.36
N ALA A 124 19.62 0.34 -4.16
CA ALA A 124 20.49 0.69 -3.04
C ALA A 124 20.44 2.19 -2.73
N THR A 125 20.67 2.55 -1.45
CA THR A 125 20.82 3.95 -1.03
C THR A 125 22.27 4.40 -1.19
N ILE A 126 22.54 5.30 -2.14
CA ILE A 126 23.90 5.76 -2.47
C ILE A 126 24.00 7.27 -2.26
N GLY A 127 24.83 7.69 -1.29
CA GLY A 127 24.95 9.10 -0.93
C GLY A 127 23.65 9.70 -0.38
N GLY A 128 22.83 8.87 0.27
CA GLY A 128 21.55 9.29 0.85
C GLY A 128 20.38 9.36 -0.14
N VAL A 129 20.57 8.92 -1.38
CA VAL A 129 19.51 8.84 -2.39
C VAL A 129 19.20 7.38 -2.66
N TRP A 130 17.94 6.98 -2.55
CA TRP A 130 17.47 5.66 -2.98
C TRP A 130 17.54 5.57 -4.51
N HIS A 131 18.26 4.57 -5.02
CA HIS A 131 18.31 4.22 -6.43
C HIS A 131 17.60 2.89 -6.63
N PRO A 132 16.37 2.86 -7.18
CA PRO A 132 15.62 1.61 -7.35
C PRO A 132 16.28 0.68 -8.38
N GLN A 133 17.01 1.24 -9.36
CA GLN A 133 17.82 0.49 -10.31
C GLN A 133 19.25 1.05 -10.31
N ILE A 134 20.23 0.15 -10.23
CA ILE A 134 21.65 0.50 -10.26
C ILE A 134 22.13 0.66 -11.71
N ASP A 135 22.83 1.76 -11.96
CA ASP A 135 23.63 1.97 -13.16
C ASP A 135 25.03 1.43 -12.93
N TYR A 136 25.27 0.20 -13.40
CA TYR A 136 26.57 -0.46 -13.27
C TYR A 136 27.71 0.27 -14.03
N ALA A 137 27.42 1.20 -14.93
CA ALA A 137 28.45 2.03 -15.58
C ALA A 137 28.93 3.19 -14.69
N ASN A 138 28.15 3.55 -13.67
CA ASN A 138 28.43 4.69 -12.81
C ASN A 138 29.51 4.37 -11.76
N ALA A 139 30.69 5.00 -11.88
CA ALA A 139 31.82 4.77 -10.98
C ALA A 139 31.50 5.00 -9.49
N ARG A 140 30.65 5.98 -9.15
CA ARG A 140 30.26 6.25 -7.75
C ARG A 140 29.38 5.12 -7.20
N GLN A 141 28.45 4.62 -8.00
CA GLN A 141 27.57 3.53 -7.58
C GLN A 141 28.33 2.21 -7.44
N ARG A 142 29.21 1.90 -8.40
CA ARG A 142 30.12 0.74 -8.32
C ARG A 142 30.94 0.76 -7.03
N ALA A 143 31.60 1.88 -6.74
CA ALA A 143 32.43 2.01 -5.55
C ALA A 143 31.63 1.83 -4.25
N ALA A 144 30.39 2.34 -4.21
CA ALA A 144 29.50 2.15 -3.06
C ALA A 144 29.14 0.66 -2.86
N LEU A 145 28.76 -0.04 -3.92
CA LEU A 145 28.44 -1.48 -3.85
C LEU A 145 29.64 -2.32 -3.44
N VAL A 146 30.82 -2.06 -4.01
CA VAL A 146 32.05 -2.78 -3.62
C VAL A 146 32.34 -2.56 -2.13
N ALA A 147 32.22 -1.32 -1.63
CA ALA A 147 32.45 -1.01 -0.22
C ALA A 147 31.44 -1.70 0.71
N GLU A 148 30.16 -1.72 0.33
CA GLU A 148 29.10 -2.41 1.06
C GLU A 148 29.38 -3.91 1.19
N ILE A 149 29.71 -4.57 0.07
CA ILE A 149 29.98 -6.02 0.03
C ILE A 149 31.23 -6.37 0.83
N VAL A 150 32.30 -5.57 0.72
CA VAL A 150 33.49 -5.76 1.56
C VAL A 150 33.15 -5.64 3.05
N GLY A 151 32.26 -4.69 3.41
CA GLY A 151 31.74 -4.56 4.76
C GLY A 151 30.94 -5.78 5.23
N VAL A 152 30.18 -6.43 4.34
CA VAL A 152 29.52 -7.71 4.62
C VAL A 152 30.56 -8.81 4.84
N VAL A 153 31.55 -8.96 3.96
CA VAL A 153 32.60 -9.98 4.12
C VAL A 153 33.34 -9.82 5.44
N ASP A 154 33.76 -8.61 5.79
CA ASP A 154 34.44 -8.34 7.06
C ASP A 154 33.55 -8.65 8.29
N ARG A 155 32.23 -8.55 8.16
CA ARG A 155 31.27 -8.91 9.23
C ARG A 155 31.12 -10.41 9.43
N TYR A 156 31.13 -11.20 8.35
CA TYR A 156 30.74 -12.61 8.39
C TYR A 156 31.89 -13.61 8.27
N LYS A 157 33.03 -13.26 7.67
CA LYS A 157 34.10 -14.22 7.31
C LYS A 157 34.65 -15.07 8.46
N ASP A 158 34.51 -14.62 9.70
CA ASP A 158 34.98 -15.35 10.89
C ASP A 158 33.84 -16.04 11.66
N THR A 159 32.65 -16.10 11.08
CA THR A 159 31.45 -16.66 11.71
C THR A 159 31.38 -18.17 11.46
N PRO A 160 31.37 -19.00 12.51
CA PRO A 160 31.15 -20.44 12.37
C PRO A 160 29.84 -20.72 11.61
N GLY A 161 29.89 -21.62 10.63
CA GLY A 161 28.75 -21.95 9.78
C GLY A 161 28.66 -21.18 8.46
N VAL A 162 29.41 -20.10 8.26
CA VAL A 162 29.51 -19.45 6.94
C VAL A 162 30.33 -20.34 6.01
N ALA A 163 29.76 -20.75 4.87
CA ALA A 163 30.43 -21.70 3.97
C ALA A 163 30.91 -21.06 2.66
N LEU A 164 30.15 -20.13 2.06
CA LEU A 164 30.56 -19.47 0.82
C LEU A 164 29.85 -18.13 0.60
N TRP A 165 30.41 -17.31 -0.30
CA TRP A 165 29.86 -16.01 -0.68
C TRP A 165 29.09 -16.13 -1.99
N LEU A 166 27.86 -15.63 -2.04
CA LEU A 166 27.06 -15.57 -3.27
C LEU A 166 26.79 -14.11 -3.66
N LEU A 167 27.19 -13.75 -4.87
CA LEU A 167 27.01 -12.40 -5.40
C LEU A 167 25.87 -12.36 -6.41
N GLY A 168 24.95 -11.43 -6.21
CA GLY A 168 23.82 -11.18 -7.09
C GLY A 168 22.57 -11.98 -6.76
N ASN A 169 21.51 -11.67 -7.49
CA ASN A 169 20.33 -12.49 -7.69
C ASN A 169 19.71 -12.12 -9.04
N GLU A 170 20.13 -12.80 -10.11
CA GLU A 170 19.62 -12.54 -11.47
C GLU A 170 19.78 -11.08 -11.93
N ASN A 171 20.90 -10.44 -11.58
CA ASN A 171 21.20 -9.07 -12.00
C ASN A 171 21.19 -8.90 -13.53
N ASN A 172 21.41 -9.98 -14.29
CA ASN A 172 21.29 -10.01 -15.74
C ASN A 172 19.84 -9.84 -16.21
N TYR A 173 18.85 -10.44 -15.55
CA TYR A 173 17.43 -10.22 -15.86
C TYR A 173 17.01 -8.79 -15.50
N GLY A 174 17.54 -8.24 -14.41
CA GLY A 174 17.35 -6.83 -14.02
C GLY A 174 17.94 -5.79 -15.01
N LEU A 175 18.64 -6.23 -16.06
CA LEU A 175 18.98 -5.36 -17.19
C LEU A 175 17.77 -5.15 -18.11
N SER A 176 16.84 -6.09 -18.19
CA SER A 176 15.68 -6.05 -19.08
C SER A 176 14.38 -5.76 -18.32
N TRP A 177 14.20 -6.34 -17.13
CA TRP A 177 13.01 -6.13 -16.31
C TRP A 177 12.92 -4.70 -15.80
N THR A 178 11.69 -4.22 -15.66
CA THR A 178 11.38 -2.85 -15.25
C THR A 178 10.79 -2.77 -13.85
N SER A 179 10.40 -3.91 -13.28
CA SER A 179 9.85 -4.05 -11.94
C SER A 179 10.76 -4.91 -11.03
N PHE A 180 10.39 -4.97 -9.75
CA PHE A 180 10.99 -5.87 -8.78
C PHE A 180 10.33 -7.26 -8.76
N GLU A 181 9.14 -7.39 -9.35
CA GLU A 181 8.48 -8.68 -9.56
C GLU A 181 9.16 -9.49 -10.67
N ALA A 182 8.92 -10.79 -10.68
CA ALA A 182 9.35 -11.64 -11.76
C ALA A 182 8.55 -11.34 -13.04
N GLU A 183 9.26 -11.03 -14.12
CA GLU A 183 8.68 -10.83 -15.45
C GLU A 183 9.07 -11.99 -16.37
N ALA A 184 8.58 -11.97 -17.61
CA ALA A 184 8.99 -12.95 -18.62
C ALA A 184 10.52 -13.02 -18.75
N LEU A 185 11.06 -14.24 -18.81
CA LEU A 185 12.51 -14.46 -18.97
C LEU A 185 13.01 -13.77 -20.25
N PRO A 186 14.07 -12.94 -20.19
CA PRO A 186 14.55 -12.21 -21.35
C PRO A 186 14.99 -13.13 -22.48
N THR A 187 14.51 -12.88 -23.69
CA THR A 187 14.95 -13.58 -24.91
C THR A 187 16.34 -13.11 -25.35
N LYS A 188 16.99 -13.89 -26.21
CA LYS A 188 18.29 -13.51 -26.80
C LYS A 188 18.28 -12.15 -27.51
N ALA A 189 17.13 -11.76 -28.07
CA ALA A 189 16.95 -10.48 -28.75
C ALA A 189 16.85 -9.28 -27.79
N GLN A 190 16.52 -9.52 -26.53
CA GLN A 190 16.44 -8.51 -25.47
C GLN A 190 17.75 -8.36 -24.69
N GLU A 191 18.76 -9.17 -25.01
CA GLU A 191 20.08 -9.05 -24.38
C GLU A 191 20.81 -7.77 -24.80
N ASP A 192 21.40 -7.07 -23.83
CA ASP A 192 22.22 -5.87 -24.04
C ASP A 192 23.64 -6.13 -23.52
N ALA A 193 24.50 -6.59 -24.43
CA ALA A 193 25.88 -6.93 -24.11
C ALA A 193 26.68 -5.73 -23.57
N ALA A 194 26.36 -4.48 -23.96
CA ALA A 194 27.08 -3.30 -23.50
C ALA A 194 26.76 -3.03 -22.02
N ARG A 195 25.49 -3.04 -21.64
CA ARG A 195 25.08 -2.92 -20.23
C ARG A 195 25.56 -4.12 -19.40
N ALA A 196 25.48 -5.33 -19.94
CA ALA A 196 25.96 -6.54 -19.28
C ALA A 196 27.48 -6.51 -19.03
N THR A 197 28.28 -5.91 -19.92
CA THR A 197 29.73 -5.76 -19.73
C THR A 197 30.04 -4.95 -18.45
N HIS A 198 29.28 -3.88 -18.19
CA HIS A 198 29.44 -3.11 -16.95
C HIS A 198 29.09 -3.94 -15.70
N LEU A 199 28.07 -4.80 -15.78
CA LEU A 199 27.72 -5.72 -14.69
C LEU A 199 28.84 -6.75 -14.42
N TYR A 200 29.31 -7.48 -15.43
CA TYR A 200 30.29 -8.55 -15.22
C TYR A 200 31.70 -8.05 -14.89
N THR A 201 32.06 -6.85 -15.34
CA THR A 201 33.29 -6.19 -14.84
C THR A 201 33.17 -5.83 -13.36
N LEU A 202 31.98 -5.44 -12.87
CA LEU A 202 31.76 -5.19 -11.44
C LEU A 202 31.85 -6.50 -10.64
N TYR A 203 31.28 -7.60 -11.14
CA TYR A 203 31.48 -8.91 -10.51
C TYR A 203 32.96 -9.25 -10.38
N GLY A 204 33.76 -9.04 -11.43
CA GLY A 204 35.21 -9.23 -11.37
C GLY A 204 35.90 -8.38 -10.30
N GLU A 205 35.54 -7.09 -10.19
CA GLU A 205 36.05 -6.19 -9.15
C GLU A 205 35.69 -6.67 -7.74
N VAL A 206 34.44 -7.08 -7.53
CA VAL A 206 33.96 -7.59 -6.23
C VAL A 206 34.63 -8.91 -5.86
N ILE A 207 34.73 -9.86 -6.80
CA ILE A 207 35.41 -11.15 -6.57
C ILE A 207 36.85 -10.91 -6.12
N ALA A 208 37.58 -10.02 -6.80
CA ALA A 208 38.94 -9.67 -6.43
C ALA A 208 39.02 -9.03 -5.04
N ALA A 209 38.07 -8.14 -4.71
CA ALA A 209 38.01 -7.48 -3.40
C ALA A 209 37.72 -8.48 -2.26
N ILE A 210 36.82 -9.44 -2.48
CA ILE A 210 36.52 -10.50 -1.49
C ILE A 210 37.74 -11.38 -1.28
N LYS A 211 38.37 -11.89 -2.35
CA LYS A 211 39.56 -12.76 -2.23
C LYS A 211 40.75 -12.08 -1.56
N ALA A 212 40.84 -10.75 -1.64
CA ALA A 212 41.86 -9.99 -0.91
C ALA A 212 41.60 -9.93 0.62
N ARG A 213 40.36 -10.20 1.07
CA ARG A 213 39.94 -10.14 2.48
C ARG A 213 39.67 -11.51 3.11
N ASP A 214 39.31 -12.48 2.28
CA ASP A 214 38.95 -13.82 2.70
C ASP A 214 39.34 -14.86 1.64
N THR A 215 40.24 -15.77 2.02
CA THR A 215 40.72 -16.87 1.17
C THR A 215 40.20 -18.24 1.63
N ARG A 216 39.39 -18.28 2.70
CA ARG A 216 38.88 -19.54 3.29
C ARG A 216 37.53 -19.97 2.73
N HIS A 217 36.84 -19.09 2.02
CA HIS A 217 35.50 -19.35 1.49
C HIS A 217 35.47 -19.14 -0.02
N PRO A 218 34.79 -20.02 -0.78
CA PRO A 218 34.60 -19.84 -2.22
C PRO A 218 33.69 -18.64 -2.52
N VAL A 219 33.88 -18.04 -3.69
CA VAL A 219 33.01 -17.00 -4.24
C VAL A 219 32.23 -17.54 -5.43
N ALA A 220 30.91 -17.41 -5.35
CA ALA A 220 29.94 -17.73 -6.38
C ALA A 220 29.18 -16.48 -6.85
N ILE A 221 28.57 -16.55 -8.02
CA ILE A 221 27.56 -15.58 -8.49
C ILE A 221 26.20 -16.26 -8.61
N ALA A 222 25.09 -15.53 -8.54
CA ALA A 222 23.74 -16.02 -8.83
C ALA A 222 23.26 -15.44 -10.18
N ASN A 223 23.58 -16.13 -11.27
CA ASN A 223 23.22 -15.69 -12.61
C ASN A 223 21.89 -16.30 -13.06
N GLY A 224 21.05 -15.53 -13.74
CA GLY A 224 19.84 -16.07 -14.37
C GLY A 224 20.21 -16.95 -15.57
N ASP A 225 20.06 -18.26 -15.41
CA ASP A 225 20.53 -19.30 -16.34
C ASP A 225 22.00 -19.03 -16.82
N LEU A 226 22.35 -19.43 -18.04
CA LEU A 226 23.67 -19.27 -18.67
C LEU A 226 23.80 -17.97 -19.48
N GLN A 227 22.88 -17.02 -19.32
CA GLN A 227 22.95 -15.76 -20.07
C GLN A 227 24.30 -15.07 -19.84
N TYR A 228 24.87 -14.57 -20.94
CA TYR A 228 26.16 -13.88 -20.96
C TYR A 228 27.37 -14.69 -20.42
N ILE A 229 27.35 -16.02 -20.49
CA ILE A 229 28.45 -16.86 -19.99
C ILE A 229 29.83 -16.49 -20.56
N ASP A 230 29.91 -16.02 -21.81
CA ASP A 230 31.17 -15.57 -22.40
C ASP A 230 31.71 -14.29 -21.70
N LEU A 231 30.83 -13.37 -21.26
CA LEU A 231 31.23 -12.20 -20.48
C LEU A 231 31.64 -12.58 -19.05
N ILE A 232 30.97 -13.58 -18.45
CA ILE A 232 31.38 -14.17 -17.16
C ILE A 232 32.81 -14.72 -17.29
N ALA A 233 33.06 -15.54 -18.31
CA ALA A 233 34.38 -16.12 -18.59
C ALA A 233 35.45 -15.03 -18.78
N GLN A 234 35.09 -13.94 -19.45
CA GLN A 234 35.99 -12.84 -19.75
C GLN A 234 36.32 -11.97 -18.53
N HIS A 235 35.32 -11.63 -17.70
CA HIS A 235 35.44 -10.56 -16.70
C HIS A 235 35.44 -11.03 -15.24
N CYS A 236 34.80 -12.16 -14.92
CA CYS A 236 34.70 -12.68 -13.55
C CYS A 236 35.94 -13.53 -13.17
N LYS A 237 37.15 -12.97 -13.30
CA LYS A 237 38.38 -13.70 -13.00
C LYS A 237 38.46 -14.06 -11.52
N GLY A 238 38.77 -15.33 -11.24
CA GLY A 238 38.81 -15.87 -9.88
C GLY A 238 37.46 -16.37 -9.35
N LEU A 239 36.42 -16.45 -10.17
CA LEU A 239 35.18 -17.13 -9.77
C LEU A 239 35.47 -18.60 -9.37
N ASP A 240 34.97 -19.05 -8.22
CA ASP A 240 35.20 -20.42 -7.75
C ASP A 240 34.05 -21.38 -8.13
N ILE A 241 32.82 -20.87 -8.24
CA ILE A 241 31.60 -21.64 -8.53
C ILE A 241 30.71 -20.80 -9.45
N LEU A 242 30.16 -21.39 -10.52
CA LEU A 242 29.02 -20.78 -11.19
C LEU A 242 27.74 -21.16 -10.44
N GLY A 243 27.19 -20.21 -9.69
CA GLY A 243 25.83 -20.30 -9.19
C GLY A 243 24.84 -19.80 -10.26
N SER A 244 23.70 -20.48 -10.40
CA SER A 244 22.68 -20.05 -11.35
C SER A 244 21.26 -20.36 -10.88
N ASN A 245 20.34 -19.44 -11.13
CA ASN A 245 18.91 -19.66 -11.00
C ASN A 245 18.41 -20.33 -12.30
N VAL A 246 17.85 -21.54 -12.18
CA VAL A 246 17.59 -22.43 -13.31
C VAL A 246 16.15 -22.95 -13.28
N TYR A 247 15.34 -22.52 -14.26
CA TYR A 247 13.95 -22.92 -14.46
C TYR A 247 13.76 -23.62 -15.82
N ARG A 248 14.58 -24.66 -16.07
CA ARG A 248 14.58 -25.43 -17.33
C ARG A 248 13.64 -26.66 -17.31
N GLY A 249 12.73 -26.74 -16.35
CA GLY A 249 11.80 -27.87 -16.22
C GLY A 249 12.46 -29.14 -15.67
N LYS A 250 12.13 -30.30 -16.23
CA LYS A 250 12.59 -31.62 -15.72
C LYS A 250 14.08 -31.93 -15.93
N SER A 251 14.76 -31.22 -16.83
CA SER A 251 16.18 -31.42 -17.09
C SER A 251 16.91 -30.10 -17.36
N ALA A 252 18.14 -30.00 -16.84
CA ALA A 252 19.06 -28.92 -17.07
C ALA A 252 19.68 -28.94 -18.49
N ARG A 253 19.50 -30.04 -19.25
CA ARG A 253 19.95 -30.22 -20.64
C ARG A 253 21.48 -30.06 -20.75
N ASP A 254 21.94 -29.10 -21.54
CA ASP A 254 23.35 -28.83 -21.83
C ASP A 254 24.06 -28.02 -20.72
N PHE A 255 23.34 -27.63 -19.66
CA PHE A 255 23.83 -26.69 -18.65
C PHE A 255 25.20 -27.06 -18.09
N PHE A 256 25.33 -28.26 -17.51
CA PHE A 256 26.57 -28.69 -16.86
C PHE A 256 27.76 -28.74 -17.84
N GLN A 257 27.51 -29.17 -19.08
CA GLN A 257 28.55 -29.24 -20.11
C GLN A 257 29.04 -27.85 -20.51
N VAL A 258 28.11 -26.91 -20.76
CA VAL A 258 28.45 -25.54 -21.15
C VAL A 258 29.24 -24.83 -20.04
N VAL A 259 28.92 -25.08 -18.76
CA VAL A 259 29.67 -24.51 -17.63
C VAL A 259 31.11 -25.02 -17.60
N GLU A 260 31.32 -26.34 -17.76
CA GLU A 260 32.67 -26.90 -17.80
C GLU A 260 33.46 -26.35 -19.01
N ASP A 261 32.85 -26.34 -20.19
CA ASP A 261 33.51 -25.92 -21.43
C ASP A 261 33.91 -24.44 -21.44
N LYS A 262 33.08 -23.57 -20.84
CA LYS A 262 33.27 -22.11 -20.88
C LYS A 262 34.00 -21.55 -19.67
N LEU A 263 33.77 -22.09 -18.48
CA LEU A 263 34.26 -21.51 -17.23
C LEU A 263 35.29 -22.39 -16.51
N GLY A 264 35.18 -23.73 -16.64
CA GLY A 264 36.06 -24.66 -15.94
C GLY A 264 35.97 -24.58 -14.41
N VAL A 265 34.75 -24.36 -13.89
CA VAL A 265 34.41 -24.30 -12.46
C VAL A 265 33.18 -25.17 -12.19
N PRO A 266 32.97 -25.65 -10.95
CA PRO A 266 31.75 -26.39 -10.61
C PRO A 266 30.50 -25.53 -10.74
N ALA A 267 29.37 -26.21 -10.93
CA ALA A 267 28.06 -25.61 -11.06
C ALA A 267 27.17 -25.93 -9.85
N MET A 268 26.43 -24.92 -9.40
CA MET A 268 25.51 -25.00 -8.28
C MET A 268 24.22 -24.26 -8.64
N PHE A 269 23.06 -24.88 -8.45
CA PHE A 269 21.81 -24.14 -8.64
C PHE A 269 21.54 -23.27 -7.41
N THR A 270 21.42 -21.96 -7.60
CA THR A 270 21.13 -20.99 -6.52
C THR A 270 19.63 -20.82 -6.28
N GLU A 271 18.83 -21.10 -7.31
CA GLU A 271 17.38 -21.32 -7.26
C GLU A 271 17.00 -22.31 -8.35
N PHE A 272 16.12 -23.25 -8.03
CA PHE A 272 15.48 -24.14 -9.00
C PHE A 272 14.28 -24.82 -8.34
N GLY A 273 13.33 -25.29 -9.14
CA GLY A 273 12.16 -26.00 -8.65
C GLY A 273 10.97 -25.86 -9.60
N ALA A 274 9.78 -25.89 -9.01
CA ALA A 274 8.49 -25.68 -9.65
C ALA A 274 7.53 -25.08 -8.62
N ASP A 275 6.59 -24.28 -9.06
CA ASP A 275 5.43 -23.90 -8.27
C ASP A 275 4.49 -25.11 -8.08
N ALA A 276 3.70 -25.05 -7.03
CA ALA A 276 2.72 -26.06 -6.66
C ALA A 276 1.31 -25.69 -7.15
N TYR A 277 1.17 -24.97 -8.26
CA TYR A 277 -0.12 -24.55 -8.79
C TYR A 277 -0.23 -24.88 -10.28
N ASP A 278 -1.37 -25.41 -10.72
CA ASP A 278 -1.66 -25.65 -12.13
C ASP A 278 -2.52 -24.50 -12.64
N SER A 279 -1.89 -23.56 -13.35
CA SER A 279 -2.54 -22.38 -13.92
C SER A 279 -3.63 -22.71 -14.95
N LYS A 280 -3.58 -23.88 -15.57
CA LYS A 280 -4.54 -24.33 -16.58
C LYS A 280 -5.80 -24.93 -15.95
N THR A 281 -5.66 -25.64 -14.83
CA THR A 281 -6.79 -26.26 -14.13
C THR A 281 -7.24 -25.51 -12.87
N ASP A 282 -6.57 -24.41 -12.52
CA ASP A 282 -6.93 -23.47 -11.45
C ASP A 282 -6.99 -24.15 -10.08
N ARG A 283 -5.96 -24.95 -9.77
CA ARG A 283 -5.85 -25.71 -8.52
C ARG A 283 -4.40 -25.95 -8.14
N GLU A 284 -4.18 -26.15 -6.84
CA GLU A 284 -2.89 -26.60 -6.33
C GLU A 284 -2.51 -27.99 -6.91
N ASP A 285 -1.26 -28.14 -7.34
CA ASP A 285 -0.65 -29.38 -7.83
C ASP A 285 0.71 -29.66 -7.18
N ALA A 286 0.66 -30.02 -5.88
CA ALA A 286 1.85 -30.42 -5.13
C ALA A 286 2.55 -31.69 -5.69
N ARG A 287 1.87 -32.48 -6.52
CA ARG A 287 2.43 -33.71 -7.12
C ARG A 287 3.33 -33.37 -8.30
N ALA A 288 2.89 -32.46 -9.17
CA ALA A 288 3.73 -31.93 -10.26
C ALA A 288 5.02 -31.30 -9.70
N GLN A 289 4.91 -30.46 -8.67
CA GLN A 289 6.07 -29.88 -7.99
C GLN A 289 7.07 -30.95 -7.54
N ALA A 290 6.58 -31.99 -6.86
CA ALA A 290 7.42 -33.09 -6.36
C ALA A 290 8.10 -33.85 -7.50
N GLU A 291 7.44 -34.06 -8.64
CA GLU A 291 8.00 -34.75 -9.80
C GLU A 291 9.11 -33.94 -10.49
N TYR A 292 8.95 -32.62 -10.65
CA TYR A 292 10.02 -31.76 -11.16
C TYR A 292 11.24 -31.81 -10.24
N LEU A 293 11.05 -31.62 -8.94
CA LEU A 293 12.14 -31.67 -7.97
C LEU A 293 12.83 -33.05 -7.93
N ARG A 294 12.08 -34.15 -8.03
CA ARG A 294 12.64 -35.51 -8.10
C ARG A 294 13.59 -35.66 -9.29
N THR A 295 13.14 -35.25 -10.49
CA THR A 295 13.91 -35.39 -11.72
C THR A 295 15.13 -34.46 -11.74
N GLN A 296 14.98 -33.22 -11.29
CA GLN A 296 16.08 -32.26 -11.16
C GLN A 296 17.16 -32.76 -10.17
N TRP A 297 16.78 -33.27 -9.00
CA TRP A 297 17.74 -33.82 -8.03
C TRP A 297 18.40 -35.11 -8.50
N GLN A 298 17.67 -35.97 -9.21
CA GLN A 298 18.28 -37.15 -9.85
C GLN A 298 19.40 -36.72 -10.82
N GLU A 299 19.14 -35.73 -11.69
CA GLU A 299 20.13 -35.24 -12.64
C GLU A 299 21.33 -34.57 -11.95
N ILE A 300 21.10 -33.79 -10.88
CA ILE A 300 22.19 -33.24 -10.05
C ILE A 300 23.10 -34.35 -9.51
N TYR A 301 22.52 -35.45 -9.01
CA TYR A 301 23.28 -36.59 -8.53
C TYR A 301 24.05 -37.27 -9.67
N GLU A 302 23.43 -37.48 -10.83
CA GLU A 302 24.07 -38.10 -12.00
C GLU A 302 25.20 -37.25 -12.61
N GLN A 303 25.11 -35.92 -12.50
CA GLN A 303 26.13 -34.98 -12.98
C GLN A 303 27.21 -34.67 -11.93
N SER A 304 27.11 -35.29 -10.75
CA SER A 304 28.08 -35.11 -9.67
C SER A 304 29.35 -35.93 -9.88
N TRP A 305 30.35 -35.62 -9.07
CA TRP A 305 31.67 -36.22 -9.10
C TRP A 305 31.67 -37.76 -9.19
N GLY A 306 32.38 -38.28 -10.18
CA GLY A 306 32.61 -39.72 -10.34
C GLY A 306 31.43 -40.56 -10.81
N LYS A 307 30.35 -39.97 -11.36
CA LYS A 307 29.15 -40.70 -11.81
C LYS A 307 29.06 -40.94 -13.32
N GLY A 308 30.05 -40.51 -14.10
CA GLY A 308 30.08 -40.69 -15.55
C GLY A 308 29.33 -39.62 -16.35
N GLY A 309 28.73 -38.63 -15.68
CA GLY A 309 28.34 -37.35 -16.29
C GLY A 309 29.52 -36.37 -16.37
N VAL A 310 29.23 -35.06 -16.44
CA VAL A 310 30.25 -34.00 -16.52
C VAL A 310 31.10 -33.93 -15.23
N GLY A 311 30.51 -34.29 -14.09
CA GLY A 311 31.21 -34.36 -12.80
C GLY A 311 31.37 -33.00 -12.10
N ASN A 312 30.68 -31.96 -12.55
CA ASN A 312 30.80 -30.60 -12.02
C ASN A 312 29.59 -30.13 -11.20
N ALA A 313 28.56 -30.95 -11.01
CA ALA A 313 27.44 -30.62 -10.16
C ALA A 313 27.80 -30.79 -8.66
N ILE A 314 27.76 -29.70 -7.90
CA ILE A 314 28.04 -29.70 -6.44
C ILE A 314 26.79 -29.51 -5.58
N GLY A 315 25.60 -29.49 -6.19
CA GLY A 315 24.31 -29.39 -5.49
C GLY A 315 23.52 -28.13 -5.87
N GLY A 316 22.58 -27.73 -5.02
CA GLY A 316 21.80 -26.52 -5.23
C GLY A 316 20.83 -26.18 -4.10
N PHE A 317 20.14 -25.05 -4.25
CA PHE A 317 19.17 -24.51 -3.32
C PHE A 317 17.76 -24.57 -3.91
N ILE A 318 16.88 -25.33 -3.26
CA ILE A 318 15.48 -25.44 -3.66
C ILE A 318 14.82 -24.07 -3.46
N PHE A 319 14.08 -23.61 -4.47
CA PHE A 319 13.26 -22.40 -4.38
C PHE A 319 11.79 -22.80 -4.28
N GLN A 320 11.16 -22.68 -3.11
CA GLN A 320 11.69 -22.18 -1.83
C GLN A 320 11.08 -22.91 -0.62
N TRP A 321 11.46 -22.54 0.62
CA TRP A 321 10.98 -23.23 1.81
C TRP A 321 9.47 -23.14 2.00
N THR A 322 8.95 -21.93 2.19
CA THR A 322 7.51 -21.65 2.38
C THR A 322 6.95 -20.80 1.25
N ASP A 323 5.63 -20.81 1.08
CA ASP A 323 4.93 -19.90 0.17
C ASP A 323 5.25 -18.43 0.45
N GLY A 324 5.30 -17.63 -0.61
CA GLY A 324 5.61 -16.21 -0.52
C GLY A 324 4.40 -15.36 -0.90
N TRP A 325 3.43 -15.22 0.02
CA TRP A 325 2.15 -14.50 -0.12
C TRP A 325 2.25 -12.99 -0.42
N TRP A 326 3.46 -12.53 -0.74
CA TRP A 326 3.76 -11.15 -1.08
C TRP A 326 4.42 -11.03 -2.44
N LYS A 327 4.71 -12.14 -3.13
CA LYS A 327 5.51 -12.06 -4.34
C LYS A 327 4.75 -11.51 -5.54
N HIS A 328 3.42 -11.60 -5.53
CA HIS A 328 2.58 -10.86 -6.46
C HIS A 328 2.10 -9.56 -5.81
N GLY A 329 2.14 -8.45 -6.54
CA GLY A 329 1.75 -7.13 -6.04
C GLY A 329 2.77 -6.48 -5.08
N GLN A 330 3.54 -7.28 -4.31
CA GLN A 330 4.60 -6.88 -3.35
C GLN A 330 4.15 -6.04 -2.15
N GLU A 331 3.08 -5.27 -2.30
CA GLU A 331 2.56 -4.31 -1.35
C GLU A 331 1.03 -4.35 -1.23
N GLU A 332 0.39 -5.19 -2.04
CA GLU A 332 -1.06 -5.37 -2.16
C GLU A 332 -1.40 -6.84 -1.90
N ASN A 333 -2.66 -7.14 -1.55
CA ASN A 333 -3.16 -8.51 -1.34
C ASN A 333 -2.33 -9.41 -0.40
N LEU A 334 -1.56 -8.84 0.53
CA LEU A 334 -0.62 -9.60 1.38
C LEU A 334 -1.28 -10.66 2.29
N ASP A 335 -2.60 -10.60 2.48
CA ASP A 335 -3.41 -11.57 3.24
C ASP A 335 -4.26 -12.49 2.34
N VAL A 336 -4.02 -12.48 1.04
CA VAL A 336 -4.61 -13.37 0.04
C VAL A 336 -3.50 -14.19 -0.60
N HIS A 337 -3.68 -15.50 -0.73
CA HIS A 337 -2.73 -16.34 -1.47
C HIS A 337 -3.05 -16.23 -2.96
N ASP A 338 -2.31 -15.40 -3.67
CA ASP A 338 -2.63 -15.03 -5.04
C ASP A 338 -2.33 -16.17 -6.01
N THR A 339 -3.26 -16.44 -6.93
CA THR A 339 -3.17 -17.50 -7.94
C THR A 339 -2.79 -16.97 -9.32
N THR A 340 -2.30 -15.74 -9.41
CA THR A 340 -1.85 -15.11 -10.64
C THR A 340 -0.52 -15.69 -11.08
N ALA A 341 -0.45 -16.13 -12.33
CA ALA A 341 0.81 -16.46 -12.97
C ALA A 341 1.43 -15.20 -13.59
N SER A 342 2.58 -14.77 -13.07
CA SER A 342 3.21 -13.50 -13.48
C SER A 342 4.06 -13.64 -14.75
N TRP A 343 4.52 -14.85 -15.09
CA TRP A 343 5.33 -15.08 -16.28
C TRP A 343 5.12 -16.47 -16.94
N PRO A 344 5.45 -16.62 -18.24
CA PRO A 344 5.29 -17.87 -18.97
C PRO A 344 6.58 -18.71 -18.98
N ASN A 345 6.46 -20.03 -18.90
CA ASN A 345 7.58 -20.96 -19.07
C ASN A 345 7.14 -22.28 -19.72
N ASP A 346 7.58 -22.50 -20.96
CA ASP A 346 7.26 -23.70 -21.75
C ASP A 346 8.02 -24.97 -21.31
N ALA A 347 9.03 -24.82 -20.43
CA ALA A 347 9.74 -25.94 -19.82
C ALA A 347 8.88 -26.70 -18.80
N TYR A 348 7.71 -26.17 -18.45
CA TYR A 348 6.73 -26.78 -17.54
C TYR A 348 5.46 -27.18 -18.31
N PRO A 349 5.51 -28.16 -19.24
CA PRO A 349 4.45 -28.42 -20.22
C PRO A 349 3.12 -28.94 -19.63
N HIS A 350 3.07 -29.24 -18.33
CA HIS A 350 1.88 -29.79 -17.67
C HIS A 350 0.70 -28.82 -17.67
N ASP A 351 0.98 -27.54 -17.46
CA ASP A 351 0.00 -26.46 -17.35
C ASP A 351 0.29 -25.30 -18.33
N HIS A 352 1.41 -25.34 -19.06
CA HIS A 352 1.72 -24.36 -20.08
C HIS A 352 0.67 -24.32 -21.21
N VAL A 353 0.17 -23.12 -21.50
CA VAL A 353 -0.70 -22.83 -22.65
C VAL A 353 -0.05 -21.73 -23.49
N PRO A 354 0.15 -21.91 -24.81
CA PRO A 354 0.79 -20.90 -25.65
C PRO A 354 0.12 -19.53 -25.54
N GLY A 355 0.91 -18.50 -25.24
CA GLY A 355 0.44 -17.12 -25.07
C GLY A 355 -0.17 -16.81 -23.70
N GLN A 356 -0.09 -17.73 -22.72
CA GLN A 356 -0.52 -17.52 -21.33
C GLN A 356 0.66 -17.74 -20.37
N ASN A 357 0.59 -17.11 -19.21
CA ASN A 357 1.52 -17.33 -18.10
C ASN A 357 1.16 -18.62 -17.35
N ASN A 358 2.15 -19.27 -16.73
CA ASN A 358 1.96 -20.50 -15.97
C ASN A 358 2.89 -20.66 -14.76
N MET A 359 3.59 -19.60 -14.35
CA MET A 359 4.46 -19.62 -13.16
C MET A 359 3.84 -18.76 -12.06
N ASN A 360 3.38 -19.39 -10.98
CA ASN A 360 2.74 -18.75 -9.83
C ASN A 360 3.76 -18.47 -8.72
N GLU A 361 4.29 -17.24 -8.65
CA GLU A 361 5.39 -16.87 -7.75
C GLU A 361 5.13 -17.18 -6.26
N GLU A 362 3.88 -17.02 -5.81
CA GLU A 362 3.53 -17.27 -4.40
C GLU A 362 3.50 -18.75 -4.02
N TRP A 363 3.50 -19.66 -5.01
CA TRP A 363 3.28 -21.11 -4.85
C TRP A 363 4.55 -21.95 -4.99
N PHE A 364 5.72 -21.32 -5.07
CA PHE A 364 7.02 -22.04 -5.10
C PHE A 364 7.42 -22.72 -3.79
N GLY A 365 6.71 -22.50 -2.69
CA GLY A 365 7.01 -23.15 -1.42
C GLY A 365 6.94 -24.67 -1.56
N ILE A 366 7.91 -25.41 -1.00
CA ILE A 366 7.76 -26.85 -0.75
C ILE A 366 6.99 -27.13 0.54
N ALA A 367 6.58 -26.08 1.24
CA ALA A 367 5.67 -26.10 2.37
C ALA A 367 4.69 -24.93 2.28
N ALA A 368 3.43 -25.20 2.59
CA ALA A 368 2.43 -24.16 2.80
C ALA A 368 2.54 -23.58 4.22
N ILE A 369 1.91 -22.43 4.45
CA ILE A 369 1.79 -21.80 5.77
C ILE A 369 0.33 -21.54 6.13
N GLU A 370 0.01 -21.61 7.42
CA GLU A 370 -1.30 -21.23 7.96
C GLU A 370 -1.31 -19.81 8.54
N ASP A 371 -2.50 -19.34 8.93
CA ASP A 371 -2.65 -18.12 9.72
C ASP A 371 -1.82 -18.19 11.01
N GLN A 372 -1.38 -17.02 11.47
CA GLN A 372 -0.59 -16.91 12.68
C GLN A 372 -1.43 -17.22 13.92
N ASP A 373 -0.81 -17.89 14.90
CA ASP A 373 -1.35 -17.98 16.25
C ASP A 373 -1.35 -16.60 16.95
N PRO A 374 -2.03 -16.45 18.10
CA PRO A 374 -2.04 -15.18 18.86
C PRO A 374 -0.66 -14.70 19.32
N ASP A 375 0.37 -15.56 19.30
CA ASP A 375 1.75 -15.21 19.62
C ASP A 375 2.53 -14.73 18.37
N GLY A 376 1.91 -14.76 17.18
CA GLY A 376 2.47 -14.32 15.90
C GLY A 376 3.22 -15.40 15.10
N PHE A 377 3.11 -16.68 15.46
CA PHE A 377 3.76 -17.78 14.73
C PHE A 377 2.80 -18.45 13.76
N TYR A 378 3.22 -18.67 12.52
CA TYR A 378 2.50 -19.55 11.60
C TYR A 378 2.95 -21.02 11.74
N GLU A 379 2.07 -21.93 11.36
CA GLU A 379 2.39 -23.34 11.17
C GLU A 379 2.90 -23.61 9.76
N VAL A 380 3.99 -24.35 9.63
CA VAL A 380 4.51 -24.85 8.35
C VAL A 380 3.88 -26.21 8.06
N GLN A 381 3.33 -26.36 6.86
CA GLN A 381 2.73 -27.59 6.36
C GLN A 381 3.53 -28.12 5.17
N PRO A 382 4.45 -29.07 5.38
CA PRO A 382 5.27 -29.61 4.30
C PRO A 382 4.44 -30.28 3.21
N ARG A 383 4.69 -29.95 1.94
CA ARG A 383 4.04 -30.54 0.77
C ARG A 383 4.65 -31.90 0.42
N VAL A 384 4.06 -32.56 -0.59
CA VAL A 384 4.53 -33.83 -1.16
C VAL A 384 6.03 -33.80 -1.48
N ALA A 385 6.53 -32.68 -2.04
CA ALA A 385 7.93 -32.49 -2.38
C ALA A 385 8.88 -32.64 -1.17
N TYR A 386 8.50 -32.14 0.01
CA TYR A 386 9.32 -32.27 1.23
C TYR A 386 9.55 -33.73 1.60
N TYR A 387 8.47 -34.52 1.64
CA TYR A 387 8.56 -35.94 2.04
C TYR A 387 9.31 -36.77 1.02
N LEU A 388 9.09 -36.52 -0.28
CA LEU A 388 9.81 -37.17 -1.36
C LEU A 388 11.31 -36.87 -1.30
N LEU A 389 11.69 -35.60 -1.16
CA LEU A 389 13.10 -35.21 -1.11
C LEU A 389 13.78 -35.66 0.19
N ARG A 390 13.06 -35.73 1.30
CA ARG A 390 13.54 -36.36 2.54
C ARG A 390 13.90 -37.83 2.33
N ALA A 391 13.17 -38.56 1.48
CA ALA A 391 13.54 -39.92 1.09
C ALA A 391 14.71 -39.91 0.09
N ALA A 392 14.71 -38.99 -0.88
CA ALA A 392 15.77 -38.84 -1.88
C ALA A 392 17.14 -38.61 -1.23
N PHE A 393 17.24 -37.69 -0.26
CA PHE A 393 18.49 -37.30 0.39
C PHE A 393 19.07 -38.32 1.36
N ARG A 394 18.44 -39.50 1.53
CA ARG A 394 19.05 -40.62 2.26
C ARG A 394 20.17 -41.31 1.48
N LEU A 395 20.19 -41.14 0.15
CA LEU A 395 21.30 -41.63 -0.67
C LEU A 395 22.46 -40.66 -0.56
N GLU A 396 23.59 -41.14 -0.03
CA GLU A 396 24.83 -40.36 0.08
C GLU A 396 25.51 -40.24 -1.29
N PRO A 397 25.57 -39.04 -1.90
CA PRO A 397 25.98 -38.88 -3.30
C PRO A 397 27.43 -39.29 -3.55
N TYR A 398 28.32 -39.10 -2.57
CA TYR A 398 29.76 -39.34 -2.72
C TYR A 398 30.23 -40.68 -2.14
N ALA A 399 29.32 -41.55 -1.69
CA ALA A 399 29.70 -42.89 -1.26
C ALA A 399 30.29 -43.69 -2.43
N GLU A 400 31.31 -44.52 -2.15
CA GLU A 400 31.96 -45.34 -3.17
C GLU A 400 31.00 -46.34 -3.82
N SER A 401 30.00 -46.81 -3.09
CA SER A 401 28.96 -47.69 -3.62
C SER A 401 28.06 -46.98 -4.61
N THR A 402 27.75 -45.69 -4.42
CA THR A 402 26.74 -44.96 -5.18
C THR A 402 27.14 -44.76 -6.63
N THR A 403 26.70 -45.65 -7.51
CA THR A 403 26.89 -45.53 -8.97
C THR A 403 25.74 -44.76 -9.64
N ALA A 404 25.90 -44.37 -10.91
CA ALA A 404 24.81 -43.77 -11.68
C ALA A 404 23.58 -44.69 -11.82
N GLU A 405 23.79 -46.01 -11.85
CA GLU A 405 22.68 -46.98 -11.88
C GLU A 405 21.95 -47.05 -10.53
N GLU A 406 22.68 -46.97 -9.41
CA GLU A 406 22.08 -46.91 -8.09
C GLU A 406 21.30 -45.61 -7.88
N ILE A 407 21.80 -44.47 -8.37
CA ILE A 407 21.08 -43.19 -8.36
C ILE A 407 19.75 -43.33 -9.11
N ARG A 408 19.79 -43.84 -10.35
CA ARG A 408 18.57 -44.05 -11.14
C ARG A 408 17.59 -44.98 -10.45
N THR A 409 18.08 -46.09 -9.90
CA THR A 409 17.26 -47.06 -9.17
C THR A 409 16.60 -46.42 -7.95
N HIS A 410 17.36 -45.67 -7.15
CA HIS A 410 16.86 -44.98 -5.95
C HIS A 410 15.77 -43.97 -6.29
N PHE A 411 16.02 -43.06 -7.24
CA PHE A 411 15.06 -42.01 -7.61
C PHE A 411 13.86 -42.54 -8.39
N ALA A 412 13.98 -43.66 -9.10
CA ALA A 412 12.86 -44.31 -9.79
C ALA A 412 11.84 -44.95 -8.84
N MET A 413 12.26 -45.30 -7.61
CA MET A 413 11.35 -45.84 -6.59
C MET A 413 10.56 -44.76 -5.84
N LEU A 414 10.84 -43.48 -6.05
CA LEU A 414 10.20 -42.38 -5.33
C LEU A 414 9.06 -41.80 -6.17
N HIS A 415 7.84 -42.32 -6.01
CA HIS A 415 6.68 -41.75 -6.70
C HIS A 415 5.99 -40.69 -5.84
N PRO A 416 5.63 -39.51 -6.38
CA PRO A 416 4.89 -38.48 -5.62
C PRO A 416 3.65 -39.03 -4.89
N ASP A 417 2.96 -39.99 -5.49
CA ASP A 417 1.75 -40.62 -4.96
C ASP A 417 1.97 -41.31 -3.60
N ASP A 418 3.16 -41.87 -3.37
CA ASP A 418 3.51 -42.54 -2.10
C ASP A 418 3.64 -41.57 -0.93
N PHE A 419 3.81 -40.28 -1.22
CA PHE A 419 4.04 -39.21 -0.25
C PHE A 419 2.86 -38.24 -0.12
N ALA A 420 1.84 -38.37 -0.98
CA ALA A 420 0.76 -37.40 -1.08
C ALA A 420 -0.21 -37.43 0.12
N ALA A 421 -0.46 -38.60 0.71
CA ALA A 421 -1.52 -38.80 1.70
C ALA A 421 -1.38 -37.90 2.96
N GLN A 422 -0.15 -37.61 3.39
CA GLN A 422 0.07 -36.77 4.58
C GLN A 422 -0.33 -35.32 4.32
N TYR A 423 0.16 -34.75 3.21
CA TYR A 423 -0.17 -33.38 2.84
C TYR A 423 -1.65 -33.26 2.44
N GLU A 424 -2.18 -34.19 1.66
CA GLU A 424 -3.58 -34.17 1.24
C GLU A 424 -4.54 -34.30 2.43
N GLY A 425 -4.19 -35.05 3.48
CA GLY A 425 -4.98 -35.09 4.71
C GLY A 425 -5.01 -33.75 5.47
N LEU A 426 -3.86 -33.07 5.56
CA LEU A 426 -3.74 -31.74 6.18
C LEU A 426 -4.42 -30.66 5.33
N SER A 427 -4.13 -30.64 4.03
CA SER A 427 -4.74 -29.74 3.06
C SER A 427 -6.25 -29.97 2.95
N ALA A 428 -6.75 -31.21 2.99
CA ALA A 428 -8.20 -31.45 3.01
C ALA A 428 -8.86 -30.93 4.29
N ARG A 429 -8.18 -30.95 5.43
CA ARG A 429 -8.67 -30.35 6.68
C ARG A 429 -8.66 -28.82 6.61
N ALA A 430 -7.57 -28.22 6.15
CA ALA A 430 -7.45 -26.77 5.97
C ALA A 430 -8.43 -26.26 4.89
N SER A 431 -8.58 -27.02 3.80
CA SER A 431 -9.49 -26.74 2.70
C SER A 431 -10.94 -27.00 3.07
N ALA A 432 -11.28 -27.96 3.95
CA ALA A 432 -12.67 -28.12 4.43
C ALA A 432 -13.18 -26.87 5.17
N ALA A 433 -12.28 -26.07 5.75
CA ALA A 433 -12.61 -24.75 6.31
C ALA A 433 -12.70 -23.64 5.23
N LYS A 434 -11.96 -23.75 4.12
CA LYS A 434 -11.90 -22.76 3.02
C LYS A 434 -12.87 -23.02 1.84
N LEU A 435 -13.28 -24.26 1.60
CA LEU A 435 -14.00 -24.77 0.40
C LEU A 435 -15.51 -24.59 0.41
N SER A 436 -16.13 -24.08 1.48
CA SER A 436 -17.56 -23.76 1.38
C SER A 436 -17.71 -22.57 0.44
N ARG A 437 -18.26 -22.83 -0.76
CA ARG A 437 -18.58 -21.81 -1.80
C ARG A 437 -19.31 -20.60 -1.23
N ILE A 438 -19.98 -20.78 -0.09
CA ILE A 438 -20.53 -19.73 0.76
C ILE A 438 -19.97 -19.98 2.15
N ARG A 439 -19.35 -18.98 2.77
CA ARG A 439 -18.85 -19.03 4.15
C ARG A 439 -19.19 -17.75 4.89
N VAL A 440 -19.41 -17.87 6.20
CA VAL A 440 -19.27 -16.72 7.10
C VAL A 440 -17.76 -16.48 7.20
N SER A 441 -17.30 -15.39 6.60
CA SER A 441 -15.89 -15.03 6.52
C SER A 441 -15.44 -14.10 7.63
N GLY A 442 -16.39 -13.54 8.38
CA GLY A 442 -16.11 -12.68 9.51
C GLY A 442 -17.34 -12.44 10.37
N LEU A 443 -17.12 -12.23 11.66
CA LEU A 443 -18.15 -11.79 12.59
C LEU A 443 -17.60 -10.66 13.46
N ARG A 444 -18.22 -9.48 13.41
CA ARG A 444 -17.87 -8.34 14.27
C ARG A 444 -19.03 -7.98 15.19
N MET A 445 -18.86 -8.15 16.49
CA MET A 445 -19.79 -7.68 17.51
C MET A 445 -19.28 -6.39 18.14
N ARG A 446 -20.17 -5.41 18.34
CA ARG A 446 -19.92 -4.16 19.05
C ARG A 446 -20.96 -3.97 20.13
N LEU A 447 -20.51 -3.95 21.38
CA LEU A 447 -21.33 -3.64 22.54
C LEU A 447 -20.76 -2.41 23.22
N GLU A 448 -21.57 -1.37 23.36
CA GLU A 448 -21.18 -0.11 23.98
C GLU A 448 -22.14 0.25 25.10
N SER A 449 -21.64 0.86 26.16
CA SER A 449 -22.46 1.47 27.21
C SER A 449 -21.88 2.84 27.50
N ASN A 450 -22.73 3.85 27.47
CA ASN A 450 -22.29 5.22 27.59
C ASN A 450 -23.10 5.99 28.62
N VAL A 451 -22.42 6.88 29.32
CA VAL A 451 -23.03 7.88 30.21
C VAL A 451 -22.70 9.26 29.67
N THR A 452 -23.72 10.10 29.55
CA THR A 452 -23.56 11.50 29.14
C THR A 452 -24.11 12.45 30.20
N GLU A 453 -23.39 13.54 30.41
CA GLU A 453 -23.75 14.61 31.34
C GLU A 453 -23.39 15.95 30.72
N ALA A 454 -24.18 16.98 31.02
CA ALA A 454 -23.94 18.34 30.57
C ALA A 454 -24.16 19.34 31.71
N SER A 455 -23.54 20.51 31.63
CA SER A 455 -23.79 21.63 32.54
C SER A 455 -25.15 22.29 32.24
N ALA A 456 -25.61 23.18 33.12
CA ALA A 456 -26.81 23.99 32.88
C ALA A 456 -26.71 24.93 31.65
N GLN A 457 -25.49 25.21 31.16
CA GLN A 457 -25.21 26.03 29.98
C GLN A 457 -25.19 25.20 28.68
N SER A 458 -25.80 24.03 28.68
CA SER A 458 -26.08 23.19 27.51
C SER A 458 -27.59 22.96 27.41
N ASP A 459 -28.10 22.79 26.19
CA ASP A 459 -29.49 22.39 25.92
C ASP A 459 -29.74 20.90 26.22
N ARG A 460 -28.69 20.15 26.53
CA ARG A 460 -28.74 18.76 26.99
C ARG A 460 -29.11 18.66 28.47
N ALA A 461 -29.49 17.47 28.88
CA ALA A 461 -29.89 17.22 30.25
C ALA A 461 -28.72 17.40 31.24
N ASN A 462 -28.92 18.25 32.25
CA ASN A 462 -28.00 18.48 33.36
C ASN A 462 -28.07 17.39 34.45
N ALA A 463 -28.14 16.14 34.02
CA ALA A 463 -28.10 14.96 34.89
C ALA A 463 -27.53 13.77 34.10
N PRO A 464 -26.73 12.89 34.72
CA PRO A 464 -26.18 11.72 34.04
C PRO A 464 -27.27 10.85 33.40
N ARG A 465 -27.13 10.57 32.10
CA ARG A 465 -28.00 9.66 31.34
C ARG A 465 -27.20 8.49 30.82
N PHE A 466 -27.69 7.28 31.08
CA PHE A 466 -27.09 6.05 30.59
C PHE A 466 -27.85 5.55 29.36
N ASP A 467 -27.11 5.02 28.40
CA ASP A 467 -27.64 4.29 27.25
C ASP A 467 -26.60 3.26 26.76
N HIS A 468 -26.91 2.57 25.68
CA HIS A 468 -26.07 1.49 25.13
C HIS A 468 -26.26 1.33 23.62
N THR A 469 -25.27 0.76 22.95
CA THR A 469 -25.39 0.35 21.54
C THR A 469 -25.07 -1.13 21.42
N GLU A 470 -25.88 -1.87 20.67
CA GLU A 470 -25.71 -3.29 20.39
C GLU A 470 -25.71 -3.48 18.88
N SER A 471 -24.58 -3.91 18.31
CA SER A 471 -24.49 -4.18 16.87
C SER A 471 -23.69 -5.45 16.56
N LEU A 472 -24.13 -6.16 15.54
CA LEU A 472 -23.49 -7.35 14.99
C LEU A 472 -23.34 -7.20 13.48
N PHE A 473 -22.12 -7.36 12.98
CA PHE A 473 -21.80 -7.40 11.58
C PHE A 473 -21.42 -8.83 11.20
N VAL A 474 -22.01 -9.34 10.13
CA VAL A 474 -21.74 -10.69 9.61
C VAL A 474 -21.22 -10.53 8.19
N ASP A 475 -19.97 -10.91 7.98
CA ASP A 475 -19.34 -10.95 6.66
C ASP A 475 -19.62 -12.31 6.03
N VAL A 476 -20.20 -12.30 4.84
CA VAL A 476 -20.47 -13.49 4.05
C VAL A 476 -19.64 -13.42 2.78
N THR A 477 -18.79 -14.42 2.56
CA THR A 477 -18.04 -14.57 1.31
C THR A 477 -18.62 -15.70 0.48
N VAL A 478 -18.84 -15.40 -0.80
CA VAL A 478 -19.27 -16.35 -1.82
C VAL A 478 -18.17 -16.45 -2.88
N GLN A 479 -17.60 -17.64 -3.04
CA GLN A 479 -16.49 -17.90 -3.96
C GLN A 479 -16.78 -19.18 -4.77
N PRO A 480 -17.58 -19.08 -5.86
CA PRO A 480 -17.96 -20.25 -6.66
C PRO A 480 -16.78 -20.84 -7.45
N THR A 481 -15.79 -20.01 -7.82
CA THR A 481 -14.51 -20.36 -8.46
C THR A 481 -13.40 -19.49 -7.87
N PRO A 482 -12.11 -19.85 -7.98
CA PRO A 482 -11.01 -18.99 -7.51
C PRO A 482 -11.06 -17.57 -8.10
N LYS A 483 -11.48 -17.46 -9.36
CA LYS A 483 -11.62 -16.19 -10.10
C LYS A 483 -12.82 -15.31 -9.76
N ILE A 484 -13.74 -15.76 -8.91
CA ILE A 484 -14.94 -14.97 -8.58
C ILE A 484 -15.09 -14.95 -7.06
N THR A 485 -14.98 -13.76 -6.47
CA THR A 485 -15.16 -13.54 -5.04
C THR A 485 -16.18 -12.43 -4.83
N ALA A 486 -17.26 -12.75 -4.12
CA ALA A 486 -18.22 -11.75 -3.65
C ALA A 486 -18.19 -11.71 -2.12
N ARG A 487 -18.19 -10.52 -1.53
CA ARG A 487 -18.31 -10.33 -0.09
C ARG A 487 -19.44 -9.36 0.22
N ALA A 488 -20.21 -9.64 1.26
CA ALA A 488 -21.22 -8.72 1.76
C ALA A 488 -21.19 -8.70 3.29
N THR A 489 -21.24 -7.50 3.86
CA THR A 489 -21.34 -7.30 5.29
C THR A 489 -22.79 -6.95 5.65
N ILE A 490 -23.42 -7.78 6.45
CA ILE A 490 -24.76 -7.55 6.99
C ILE A 490 -24.61 -6.93 8.37
N ASN A 491 -25.20 -5.76 8.61
CA ASN A 491 -25.28 -5.16 9.93
C ASN A 491 -26.66 -5.41 10.55
N LEU A 492 -26.63 -5.89 11.79
CA LEU A 492 -27.76 -6.11 12.67
C LEU A 492 -27.63 -5.15 13.87
N VAL A 493 -28.65 -4.34 14.14
CA VAL A 493 -28.68 -3.40 15.28
C VAL A 493 -29.71 -3.87 16.28
N GLY A 494 -29.32 -4.07 17.54
CA GLY A 494 -30.24 -4.31 18.66
C GLY A 494 -30.78 -2.98 19.19
N ASN A 495 -29.91 -2.20 19.82
CA ASN A 495 -30.17 -0.82 20.28
C ASN A 495 -29.11 0.14 19.73
N ALA A 496 -29.49 1.39 19.50
CA ALA A 496 -28.55 2.47 19.17
C ALA A 496 -28.70 3.63 20.17
N ALA A 497 -27.63 3.95 20.88
CA ALA A 497 -27.62 4.96 21.94
C ALA A 497 -28.07 6.37 21.47
N GLN A 498 -29.14 6.89 22.08
CA GLN A 498 -29.77 8.16 21.67
C GLN A 498 -29.22 9.38 22.42
N ASN A 499 -28.32 9.18 23.39
CA ASN A 499 -27.77 10.21 24.27
C ASN A 499 -26.30 10.56 23.97
N ARG A 500 -25.70 10.05 22.89
CA ARG A 500 -24.31 10.34 22.51
C ARG A 500 -24.05 11.82 22.28
N LEU A 501 -22.84 12.30 22.57
CA LEU A 501 -22.40 13.67 22.26
C LEU A 501 -22.36 13.93 20.76
N ASP A 502 -21.88 12.96 20.00
CA ASP A 502 -21.87 13.01 18.54
C ASP A 502 -23.02 12.10 18.02
N PRO A 503 -24.22 12.66 17.76
CA PRO A 503 -25.43 11.87 17.49
C PRO A 503 -25.48 11.25 16.09
N LEU A 504 -24.65 11.71 15.15
CA LEU A 504 -24.57 11.18 13.78
C LEU A 504 -23.52 10.07 13.72
N TYR A 505 -23.98 8.82 13.63
CA TYR A 505 -23.16 7.61 13.48
C TYR A 505 -24.00 6.45 12.89
N TRP A 506 -23.33 5.43 12.37
CA TRP A 506 -23.93 4.38 11.53
C TRP A 506 -25.08 3.58 12.16
N GLU A 507 -25.00 3.24 13.44
CA GLU A 507 -26.07 2.46 14.09
C GLU A 507 -27.30 3.35 14.39
N ASN A 508 -27.15 4.67 14.44
CA ASN A 508 -28.24 5.61 14.64
C ASN A 508 -28.84 6.07 13.29
N ARG A 509 -29.71 5.24 12.72
CA ARG A 509 -30.32 5.43 11.39
C ARG A 509 -31.54 6.34 11.37
N THR A 510 -32.02 6.79 12.53
CA THR A 510 -33.18 7.66 12.63
C THR A 510 -32.73 9.11 12.75
N PRO A 511 -33.10 10.01 11.82
CA PRO A 511 -32.95 11.43 12.05
C PRO A 511 -33.80 11.81 13.28
N ARG A 512 -33.21 12.45 14.28
CA ARG A 512 -34.01 13.16 15.28
C ARG A 512 -34.81 14.22 14.52
N PRO A 513 -36.16 14.26 14.62
CA PRO A 513 -36.86 15.47 14.23
C PRO A 513 -36.28 16.62 15.08
N PRO A 514 -35.97 17.78 14.51
CA PRO A 514 -35.68 18.94 15.34
C PRO A 514 -36.87 19.15 16.30
N PRO A 515 -36.65 19.62 17.53
CA PRO A 515 -37.75 20.01 18.41
C PRO A 515 -38.59 21.04 17.65
N ALA A 516 -39.78 20.62 17.19
CA ALA A 516 -40.66 21.49 16.45
C ALA A 516 -41.01 22.70 17.31
N MET A 517 -40.97 23.91 16.73
CA MET A 517 -41.50 25.11 17.41
C MET A 517 -43.01 25.04 17.60
N GLU A 518 -43.69 24.10 16.94
CA GLU A 518 -45.11 23.80 17.11
C GLU A 518 -45.31 22.39 17.67
N PRO A 519 -46.36 22.15 18.48
CA PRO A 519 -46.66 20.82 18.98
C PRO A 519 -46.87 19.85 17.80
N PRO A 520 -46.34 18.62 17.86
CA PRO A 520 -46.50 17.65 16.79
C PRO A 520 -48.00 17.39 16.54
N ASP A 521 -48.37 17.36 15.27
CA ASP A 521 -49.71 16.98 14.82
C ASP A 521 -50.02 15.55 15.33
N PRO A 522 -51.07 15.36 16.16
CA PRO A 522 -51.40 14.06 16.75
C PRO A 522 -51.82 13.00 15.72
N ASP A 523 -52.09 13.39 14.47
CA ASP A 523 -52.50 12.49 13.39
C ASP A 523 -51.35 12.06 12.46
N VAL A 524 -50.11 12.55 12.68
CA VAL A 524 -48.93 12.05 11.97
C VAL A 524 -48.40 10.81 12.71
N PRO A 525 -48.39 9.62 12.10
CA PRO A 525 -47.77 8.45 12.74
C PRO A 525 -46.30 8.78 13.03
N ALA A 526 -45.93 8.71 14.31
CA ALA A 526 -44.54 8.83 14.73
C ALA A 526 -43.72 7.86 13.89
N MET A 527 -42.74 8.39 13.15
CA MET A 527 -41.81 7.59 12.37
C MET A 527 -41.11 6.64 13.34
N ASP A 528 -41.39 5.35 13.22
CA ASP A 528 -40.92 4.34 14.16
C ASP A 528 -39.39 4.22 14.04
N PRO A 529 -38.62 4.66 15.05
CA PRO A 529 -37.15 4.52 15.05
C PRO A 529 -36.70 3.06 15.05
N SER A 530 -37.61 2.11 15.31
CA SER A 530 -37.35 0.69 15.56
C SER A 530 -37.59 -0.25 14.37
N THR A 531 -37.57 0.25 13.12
CA THR A 531 -37.87 -0.63 11.95
C THR A 531 -36.68 -1.04 11.10
N ASP A 532 -35.49 -0.47 11.27
CA ASP A 532 -34.34 -0.74 10.40
C ASP A 532 -33.18 -1.47 11.12
N HIS A 533 -33.54 -2.58 11.78
CA HIS A 533 -32.61 -3.42 12.55
C HIS A 533 -31.65 -4.25 11.69
N VAL A 534 -31.85 -4.33 10.37
CA VAL A 534 -31.02 -5.13 9.46
C VAL A 534 -30.71 -4.31 8.22
N SER A 535 -29.44 -4.14 7.88
CA SER A 535 -29.03 -3.53 6.62
C SER A 535 -27.80 -4.20 6.02
N ILE A 536 -27.59 -3.99 4.72
CA ILE A 536 -26.29 -4.26 4.10
C ILE A 536 -25.39 -3.07 4.43
N TYR A 537 -24.30 -3.31 5.16
CA TYR A 537 -23.29 -2.31 5.49
C TYR A 537 -22.41 -1.96 4.30
N GLY A 538 -22.04 -2.98 3.53
CA GLY A 538 -21.23 -2.86 2.32
C GLY A 538 -21.17 -4.18 1.57
N ALA A 539 -20.83 -4.11 0.29
CA ALA A 539 -20.66 -5.29 -0.55
C ALA A 539 -19.61 -5.04 -1.65
N GLU A 540 -18.90 -6.09 -2.03
CA GLU A 540 -17.93 -6.10 -3.12
C GLU A 540 -18.05 -7.38 -3.94
N LEU A 541 -17.72 -7.29 -5.23
CA LEU A 541 -17.57 -8.42 -6.14
C LEU A 541 -16.34 -8.19 -7.00
N GLU A 542 -15.44 -9.15 -6.98
CA GLU A 542 -14.31 -9.25 -7.89
C GLU A 542 -14.49 -10.49 -8.75
N ALA A 543 -14.43 -10.31 -10.08
CA ALA A 543 -14.53 -11.42 -11.02
C ALA A 543 -13.51 -11.28 -12.15
N ASP A 544 -12.61 -12.25 -12.25
CA ASP A 544 -11.60 -12.35 -13.27
C ASP A 544 -12.06 -13.25 -14.44
N LEU A 545 -12.79 -12.68 -15.39
CA LEU A 545 -13.33 -13.43 -16.53
C LEU A 545 -12.34 -13.43 -17.71
N PRO A 546 -12.49 -14.34 -18.70
CA PRO A 546 -11.53 -14.46 -19.80
C PRO A 546 -11.32 -13.20 -20.64
N VAL A 547 -12.33 -12.33 -20.76
CA VAL A 547 -12.30 -11.13 -21.62
C VAL A 547 -12.44 -9.82 -20.85
N VAL A 548 -12.81 -9.89 -19.56
CA VAL A 548 -13.11 -8.71 -18.74
C VAL A 548 -12.87 -9.03 -17.25
N GLY A 549 -12.21 -8.13 -16.53
CA GLY A 549 -12.24 -8.07 -15.08
C GLY A 549 -13.41 -7.22 -14.60
N VAL A 550 -14.09 -7.62 -13.53
CA VAL A 550 -15.22 -6.90 -12.94
C VAL A 550 -14.92 -6.62 -11.47
N GLU A 551 -15.03 -5.36 -11.08
CA GLU A 551 -14.95 -4.90 -9.70
C GLU A 551 -16.24 -4.14 -9.40
N ALA A 552 -17.15 -4.69 -8.60
CA ALA A 552 -18.35 -3.99 -8.15
C ALA A 552 -18.25 -3.66 -6.65
N PHE A 553 -18.74 -2.50 -6.25
CA PHE A 553 -18.59 -1.98 -4.89
C PHE A 553 -19.86 -1.25 -4.43
N TYR A 554 -20.18 -1.40 -3.15
CA TYR A 554 -21.19 -0.67 -2.40
C TYR A 554 -20.62 -0.36 -1.01
N ARG A 555 -20.40 0.92 -0.70
CA ARG A 555 -19.72 1.39 0.53
C ARG A 555 -18.33 0.76 0.74
N VAL A 556 -17.67 0.33 -0.34
CA VAL A 556 -16.30 -0.18 -0.37
C VAL A 556 -15.46 0.75 -1.24
N GLY A 557 -14.39 1.31 -0.66
CA GLY A 557 -13.59 2.33 -1.34
C GLY A 557 -12.81 1.78 -2.53
N HIS A 558 -12.61 2.60 -3.55
CA HIS A 558 -11.79 2.29 -4.72
C HIS A 558 -10.81 3.42 -5.04
N GLY A 559 -9.74 3.09 -5.76
CA GLY A 559 -8.73 4.04 -6.23
C GLY A 559 -9.18 4.90 -7.40
N HIS A 560 -8.33 5.86 -7.79
CA HIS A 560 -8.54 6.77 -8.91
C HIS A 560 -7.81 6.33 -10.18
N TRP A 561 -8.20 6.81 -11.36
CA TRP A 561 -7.47 6.51 -12.63
C TRP A 561 -6.34 7.49 -12.97
N GLY A 562 -5.96 8.39 -12.07
CA GLY A 562 -4.90 9.39 -12.31
C GLY A 562 -3.55 8.79 -12.75
N TYR A 563 -3.10 7.71 -12.12
CA TYR A 563 -1.85 7.01 -12.53
C TYR A 563 -2.00 6.24 -13.85
N GLU A 564 -3.23 6.02 -14.31
CA GLU A 564 -3.58 5.33 -15.55
C GLU A 564 -3.90 6.31 -16.71
N GLY A 565 -3.60 7.60 -16.55
CA GLY A 565 -3.75 8.62 -17.59
C GLY A 565 -4.98 9.54 -17.45
N ASP A 566 -5.75 9.43 -16.37
CA ASP A 566 -6.84 10.38 -16.08
C ASP A 566 -6.30 11.74 -15.61
N PHE A 567 -5.80 12.51 -16.56
CA PHE A 567 -5.10 13.77 -16.32
C PHE A 567 -6.02 14.89 -15.79
N PHE A 568 -7.34 14.72 -15.88
CA PHE A 568 -8.35 15.68 -15.43
C PHE A 568 -9.19 15.19 -14.24
N GLY A 569 -8.94 13.98 -13.73
CA GLY A 569 -9.58 13.44 -12.53
C GLY A 569 -11.07 13.13 -12.68
N LEU A 570 -11.50 12.60 -13.82
CA LEU A 570 -12.90 12.22 -14.03
C LEU A 570 -13.34 11.05 -13.12
N PHE A 571 -12.47 10.04 -12.92
CA PHE A 571 -12.69 8.94 -12.00
C PHE A 571 -11.86 9.14 -10.72
N ARG A 572 -12.55 9.56 -9.65
CA ARG A 572 -11.96 10.04 -8.39
C ARG A 572 -11.76 8.91 -7.39
N GLU A 573 -10.84 9.12 -6.46
CA GLU A 573 -10.65 8.22 -5.33
C GLU A 573 -11.86 8.28 -4.40
N ALA A 574 -12.27 7.12 -3.85
CA ALA A 574 -13.47 6.98 -3.04
C ALA A 574 -13.21 6.34 -1.66
N TYR A 575 -12.06 6.60 -1.05
CA TYR A 575 -11.76 6.20 0.33
C TYR A 575 -12.18 7.29 1.32
N TYR A 576 -13.34 7.13 1.94
CA TYR A 576 -13.95 8.16 2.82
C TYR A 576 -13.81 7.90 4.33
N GLY A 577 -13.23 6.77 4.73
CA GLY A 577 -13.07 6.42 6.14
C GLY A 577 -14.39 6.43 6.91
N THR A 578 -14.42 6.99 8.11
CA THR A 578 -15.61 7.03 8.98
C THR A 578 -16.69 8.00 8.50
N ALA A 579 -16.42 8.84 7.50
CA ALA A 579 -17.39 9.86 7.08
C ALA A 579 -18.66 9.23 6.46
N ILE A 580 -18.54 8.11 5.73
CA ILE A 580 -19.71 7.40 5.19
C ILE A 580 -20.59 6.78 6.29
N ASP A 581 -20.02 6.49 7.46
CA ASP A 581 -20.73 6.01 8.64
C ASP A 581 -21.42 7.17 9.36
N THR A 582 -20.72 8.31 9.53
CA THR A 582 -21.28 9.52 10.14
C THR A 582 -22.53 10.01 9.42
N TYR A 583 -22.53 9.96 8.09
CA TYR A 583 -23.58 10.55 7.26
C TYR A 583 -24.45 9.54 6.52
N HIS A 584 -24.35 8.25 6.87
CA HIS A 584 -25.12 7.16 6.23
C HIS A 584 -25.03 7.19 4.70
N ALA A 585 -23.86 7.54 4.16
CA ALA A 585 -23.71 7.73 2.72
C ALA A 585 -23.83 6.40 1.96
N THR A 586 -24.51 6.41 0.82
CA THR A 586 -24.58 5.24 -0.08
C THR A 586 -23.29 5.03 -0.87
N ALA A 587 -22.44 6.06 -0.95
CA ALA A 587 -21.22 6.06 -1.72
C ALA A 587 -20.08 5.23 -1.09
N PRO A 588 -19.17 4.71 -1.93
CA PRO A 588 -19.32 4.59 -3.38
C PRO A 588 -20.25 3.41 -3.75
N LEU A 589 -20.98 3.52 -4.86
CA LEU A 589 -21.87 2.50 -5.41
C LEU A 589 -21.74 2.42 -6.94
N GLY A 590 -21.19 1.31 -7.43
CA GLY A 590 -21.02 1.07 -8.86
C GLY A 590 -20.16 -0.14 -9.20
N ALA A 591 -19.67 -0.17 -10.43
CA ALA A 591 -18.74 -1.18 -10.90
C ALA A 591 -17.74 -0.63 -11.92
N VAL A 592 -16.56 -1.24 -11.97
CA VAL A 592 -15.51 -1.06 -12.96
C VAL A 592 -15.36 -2.34 -13.77
N LEU A 593 -15.34 -2.20 -15.09
CA LEU A 593 -15.07 -3.25 -16.06
C LEU A 593 -13.72 -2.97 -16.73
N SER A 594 -12.77 -3.89 -16.57
CA SER A 594 -11.43 -3.80 -17.15
C SER A 594 -11.29 -4.79 -18.29
N GLY A 595 -11.14 -4.31 -19.53
CA GLY A 595 -11.00 -5.20 -20.69
C GLY A 595 -9.70 -6.01 -20.64
N LYS A 596 -9.67 -7.16 -21.33
CA LYS A 596 -8.49 -8.02 -21.45
C LYS A 596 -8.17 -8.36 -22.90
N GLY A 597 -6.96 -8.84 -23.15
CA GLY A 597 -6.49 -9.23 -24.48
C GLY A 597 -6.62 -8.06 -25.46
N PRO A 598 -7.40 -8.18 -26.55
CA PRO A 598 -7.62 -7.08 -27.50
C PRO A 598 -8.24 -5.80 -26.90
N LEU A 599 -8.80 -5.87 -25.69
CA LEU A 599 -9.45 -4.76 -24.99
C LEU A 599 -8.67 -4.29 -23.74
N ALA A 600 -7.41 -4.72 -23.56
CA ALA A 600 -6.61 -4.44 -22.36
C ALA A 600 -6.49 -2.93 -22.02
N ASP A 601 -6.55 -2.07 -23.04
CA ASP A 601 -6.44 -0.63 -22.91
C ASP A 601 -7.75 0.08 -22.55
N VAL A 602 -8.87 -0.65 -22.41
CA VAL A 602 -10.21 -0.10 -22.19
C VAL A 602 -10.70 -0.41 -20.78
N LYS A 603 -11.16 0.63 -20.07
CA LYS A 603 -11.92 0.48 -18.81
C LYS A 603 -13.23 1.25 -18.86
N VAL A 604 -14.26 0.74 -18.19
CA VAL A 604 -15.56 1.41 -18.03
C VAL A 604 -15.99 1.36 -16.58
N ALA A 605 -16.25 2.50 -15.97
CA ALA A 605 -16.88 2.61 -14.66
C ALA A 605 -18.34 3.01 -14.84
N ALA A 606 -19.28 2.40 -14.13
CA ALA A 606 -20.69 2.75 -14.19
C ALA A 606 -21.35 2.53 -12.83
N GLY A 607 -22.17 3.49 -12.38
CA GLY A 607 -22.82 3.35 -11.08
C GLY A 607 -23.76 4.50 -10.73
N PRO A 608 -24.72 4.27 -9.82
CA PRO A 608 -25.55 5.32 -9.25
C PRO A 608 -24.78 6.43 -8.52
N GLU A 609 -23.66 6.09 -7.87
CA GLU A 609 -22.85 7.06 -7.12
C GLU A 609 -21.39 6.58 -7.07
N LEU A 610 -20.65 6.70 -8.19
CA LEU A 610 -19.27 6.20 -8.31
C LEU A 610 -18.35 6.79 -7.24
N TYR A 611 -18.51 8.07 -6.89
CA TYR A 611 -17.83 8.73 -5.77
C TYR A 611 -18.86 9.57 -5.01
N TRP A 612 -18.58 9.93 -3.77
CA TRP A 612 -19.53 10.62 -2.92
C TRP A 612 -19.91 11.97 -3.52
N GLY A 613 -21.21 12.13 -3.79
CA GLY A 613 -21.76 13.30 -4.45
C GLY A 613 -21.87 13.21 -5.97
N ALA A 614 -21.41 12.11 -6.59
CA ALA A 614 -21.56 11.89 -8.03
C ALA A 614 -23.03 11.72 -8.43
N ASN A 615 -23.37 12.20 -9.62
CA ASN A 615 -24.59 11.77 -10.31
C ASN A 615 -24.43 10.31 -10.79
N PRO A 616 -25.53 9.56 -10.97
CA PRO A 616 -25.53 8.32 -11.72
C PRO A 616 -24.81 8.49 -13.07
N SER A 617 -23.70 7.79 -13.27
CA SER A 617 -22.76 8.09 -14.36
C SER A 617 -22.18 6.84 -15.01
N VAL A 618 -21.74 7.01 -16.26
CA VAL A 618 -20.86 6.07 -16.98
C VAL A 618 -19.59 6.79 -17.41
N ILE A 619 -18.43 6.22 -17.10
CA ILE A 619 -17.11 6.76 -17.44
C ILE A 619 -16.33 5.71 -18.24
N GLY A 620 -16.01 6.02 -19.49
CA GLY A 620 -15.13 5.20 -20.33
C GLY A 620 -13.72 5.78 -20.40
N LYS A 621 -12.72 4.89 -20.41
CA LYS A 621 -11.30 5.22 -20.61
C LYS A 621 -10.71 4.29 -21.67
N TRP A 622 -9.90 4.87 -22.55
CA TRP A 622 -8.97 4.17 -23.42
C TRP A 622 -7.56 4.75 -23.22
N SER A 623 -6.54 3.92 -22.95
CA SER A 623 -5.18 4.39 -22.72
C SER A 623 -4.16 3.43 -23.33
N HIS A 624 -3.32 3.89 -24.25
CA HIS A 624 -2.35 3.03 -24.95
C HIS A 624 -0.96 3.67 -25.03
N GLY A 625 0.07 2.83 -24.89
CA GLY A 625 1.48 3.21 -24.96
C GLY A 625 2.13 2.93 -26.32
N PHE A 626 2.76 3.94 -26.91
CA PHE A 626 3.59 3.90 -28.11
C PHE A 626 5.04 4.23 -27.74
N GLY A 627 5.74 3.29 -27.10
CA GLY A 627 7.09 3.51 -26.58
C GLY A 627 7.12 4.62 -25.51
N PRO A 628 7.82 5.75 -25.70
CA PRO A 628 7.87 6.84 -24.73
C PRO A 628 6.58 7.69 -24.66
N LEU A 629 5.64 7.52 -25.60
CA LEU A 629 4.40 8.29 -25.68
C LEU A 629 3.22 7.44 -25.21
N THR A 630 2.42 7.93 -24.26
CA THR A 630 1.12 7.36 -23.89
C THR A 630 0.02 8.32 -24.29
N LEU A 631 -1.03 7.79 -24.94
CA LEU A 631 -2.24 8.55 -25.28
C LEU A 631 -3.41 8.02 -24.48
N THR A 632 -4.20 8.93 -23.91
CA THR A 632 -5.37 8.59 -23.11
C THR A 632 -6.58 9.40 -23.58
N ALA A 633 -7.70 8.71 -23.76
CA ALA A 633 -9.00 9.31 -24.05
C ALA A 633 -10.00 8.88 -22.98
N MET A 634 -10.79 9.83 -22.50
CA MET A 634 -11.80 9.58 -21.48
C MET A 634 -13.10 10.30 -21.79
N HIS A 635 -14.21 9.69 -21.37
CA HIS A 635 -15.54 10.27 -21.49
C HIS A 635 -16.39 9.91 -20.27
N GLN A 636 -16.99 10.90 -19.64
CA GLN A 636 -18.00 10.75 -18.60
C GLN A 636 -19.33 11.28 -19.11
N GLU A 637 -20.39 10.50 -18.86
CA GLU A 637 -21.78 10.88 -19.09
C GLU A 637 -22.59 10.69 -17.79
N ASP A 638 -23.14 11.78 -17.26
CA ASP A 638 -24.15 11.71 -16.21
C ASP A 638 -25.50 11.34 -16.84
N VAL A 639 -26.14 10.28 -16.32
CA VAL A 639 -27.34 9.66 -16.89
C VAL A 639 -28.62 10.16 -16.22
N ALA A 640 -28.54 10.57 -14.95
CA ALA A 640 -29.67 11.08 -14.18
C ALA A 640 -29.17 11.99 -13.04
N GLU A 641 -30.04 12.87 -12.54
CA GLU A 641 -29.77 13.61 -11.29
C GLU A 641 -29.87 12.64 -10.11
N ARG A 642 -28.96 12.78 -9.15
CA ARG A 642 -29.04 11.99 -7.92
C ARG A 642 -30.24 12.38 -7.06
N SER A 643 -30.74 11.41 -6.29
CA SER A 643 -31.78 11.62 -5.28
C SER A 643 -31.19 11.62 -3.88
N GLY A 644 -31.41 12.69 -3.11
CA GLY A 644 -30.99 12.78 -1.71
C GLY A 644 -29.53 13.20 -1.53
N VAL A 645 -29.30 14.18 -0.65
CA VAL A 645 -27.95 14.60 -0.26
C VAL A 645 -27.94 14.85 1.25
N ALA A 646 -27.06 14.16 1.97
CA ALA A 646 -26.99 14.24 3.42
C ALA A 646 -25.90 15.20 3.95
N THR A 647 -24.95 15.65 3.10
CA THR A 647 -23.80 16.48 3.51
C THR A 647 -23.52 17.66 2.57
N SER A 648 -23.05 18.79 3.13
CA SER A 648 -22.60 19.94 2.34
C SER A 648 -21.24 19.71 1.69
N SER A 649 -20.42 18.82 2.28
CA SER A 649 -19.15 18.39 1.71
C SER A 649 -19.29 17.60 0.40
N ALA A 650 -20.46 16.98 0.16
CA ALA A 650 -20.84 16.30 -1.09
C ALA A 650 -22.00 17.04 -1.78
N GLY A 651 -21.85 18.36 -1.97
CA GLY A 651 -22.89 19.26 -2.52
C GLY A 651 -23.28 19.01 -3.98
N TYR A 652 -24.48 19.48 -4.37
CA TYR A 652 -25.10 19.25 -5.68
C TYR A 652 -24.17 19.52 -6.87
N GLU A 653 -24.04 18.55 -7.79
CA GLU A 653 -23.41 18.73 -9.10
C GLU A 653 -24.51 18.67 -10.18
N PRO A 654 -24.73 19.74 -10.98
CA PRO A 654 -25.68 19.68 -12.08
C PRO A 654 -25.24 18.67 -13.14
N LEU A 655 -26.20 17.96 -13.76
CA LEU A 655 -25.95 17.00 -14.85
C LEU A 655 -24.90 17.49 -15.84
N THR A 656 -23.91 16.64 -16.12
CA THR A 656 -22.82 17.00 -17.03
C THR A 656 -22.31 15.86 -17.90
N ARG A 657 -21.64 16.28 -18.98
CA ARG A 657 -20.89 15.45 -19.91
C ARG A 657 -19.48 16.00 -19.99
N ARG A 658 -18.47 15.12 -19.90
CA ARG A 658 -17.06 15.50 -19.95
C ARG A 658 -16.31 14.58 -20.90
N SER A 659 -15.46 15.13 -21.76
CA SER A 659 -14.53 14.38 -22.61
C SER A 659 -13.13 14.95 -22.44
N ALA A 660 -12.14 14.08 -22.25
CA ALA A 660 -10.76 14.47 -22.10
C ALA A 660 -9.85 13.67 -23.03
N LEU A 661 -8.84 14.35 -23.57
CA LEU A 661 -7.73 13.74 -24.30
C LEU A 661 -6.43 14.19 -23.63
N ALA A 662 -5.52 13.26 -23.38
CA ALA A 662 -4.22 13.53 -22.79
C ALA A 662 -3.11 12.77 -23.52
N ALA A 663 -1.92 13.37 -23.57
CA ALA A 663 -0.71 12.79 -24.08
C ALA A 663 0.40 12.94 -23.03
N LYS A 664 1.07 11.84 -22.69
CA LYS A 664 2.22 11.79 -21.78
C LYS A 664 3.44 11.35 -22.56
N LEU A 665 4.53 12.12 -22.50
CA LEU A 665 5.80 11.84 -23.15
C LEU A 665 6.90 11.71 -22.10
N LEU A 666 7.50 10.53 -21.99
CA LEU A 666 8.66 10.26 -21.15
C LEU A 666 9.94 10.33 -21.99
N ARG A 667 10.88 11.22 -21.63
CA ARG A 667 12.18 11.30 -22.29
C ARG A 667 13.31 11.41 -21.26
N GLY A 668 13.97 10.29 -21.01
CA GLY A 668 15.01 10.20 -19.99
C GLY A 668 14.42 10.48 -18.61
N ARG A 669 14.83 11.60 -18.00
CA ARG A 669 14.37 12.03 -16.67
C ARG A 669 13.22 13.05 -16.70
N ALA A 670 12.78 13.45 -17.89
CA ALA A 670 11.73 14.45 -18.07
C ALA A 670 10.42 13.78 -18.50
N THR A 671 9.32 14.24 -17.93
CA THR A 671 7.95 13.85 -18.28
C THR A 671 7.17 15.09 -18.68
N LEU A 672 6.60 15.09 -19.88
CA LEU A 672 5.69 16.12 -20.37
C LEU A 672 4.30 15.53 -20.54
N GLU A 673 3.31 16.11 -19.86
CA GLU A 673 1.89 15.75 -19.99
C GLU A 673 1.11 16.95 -20.51
N VAL A 674 0.30 16.77 -21.53
CA VAL A 674 -0.56 17.82 -22.12
C VAL A 674 -1.93 17.22 -22.40
N GLY A 675 -2.98 17.94 -22.04
CA GLY A 675 -4.34 17.49 -22.29
C GLY A 675 -5.33 18.62 -22.60
N GLY A 676 -6.43 18.22 -23.22
CA GLY A 676 -7.60 19.04 -23.50
C GLY A 676 -8.86 18.44 -22.89
N LEU A 677 -9.77 19.30 -22.44
CA LEU A 677 -11.05 18.98 -21.82
C LEU A 677 -12.17 19.67 -22.60
N PHE A 678 -13.28 18.97 -22.77
CA PHE A 678 -14.55 19.50 -23.25
C PHE A 678 -15.63 19.07 -22.25
N ALA A 679 -16.26 20.04 -21.58
CA ALA A 679 -17.16 19.76 -20.46
C ALA A 679 -18.41 20.67 -20.45
N ALA A 680 -19.52 20.09 -19.99
CA ALA A 680 -20.81 20.74 -19.80
C ALA A 680 -21.41 21.49 -21.04
N PRO A 681 -21.40 20.91 -22.26
CA PRO A 681 -21.97 21.57 -23.44
C PRO A 681 -23.45 21.93 -23.33
N GLN A 682 -24.21 21.20 -22.52
CA GLN A 682 -25.62 21.48 -22.23
C GLN A 682 -25.84 22.80 -21.49
N ARG A 683 -24.80 23.41 -20.91
CA ARG A 683 -24.89 24.74 -20.27
C ARG A 683 -24.74 25.90 -21.26
N VAL A 684 -24.35 25.64 -22.52
CA VAL A 684 -24.21 26.68 -23.56
C VAL A 684 -25.52 27.43 -23.75
N GLY A 685 -25.46 28.76 -23.77
CA GLY A 685 -26.60 29.66 -23.89
C GLY A 685 -27.29 30.01 -22.57
N ARG A 686 -26.99 29.32 -21.44
CA ARG A 686 -27.49 29.73 -20.12
C ARG A 686 -26.97 31.10 -19.74
N ALA A 687 -27.85 31.94 -19.19
CA ALA A 687 -27.48 33.26 -18.71
C ALA A 687 -26.76 33.17 -17.36
N TYR A 688 -25.88 34.12 -17.09
CA TYR A 688 -25.26 34.32 -15.78
C TYR A 688 -25.03 35.80 -15.54
N THR A 689 -25.00 36.20 -14.26
CA THR A 689 -24.69 37.57 -13.86
C THR A 689 -23.20 37.72 -13.58
N PHE A 690 -22.62 38.84 -14.00
CA PHE A 690 -21.27 39.24 -13.63
C PHE A 690 -21.19 40.76 -13.47
N THR A 691 -20.16 41.23 -12.76
CA THR A 691 -19.97 42.65 -12.49
C THR A 691 -18.58 43.12 -12.88
N SER A 692 -18.46 44.42 -13.12
CA SER A 692 -17.20 45.12 -13.31
C SER A 692 -17.19 46.41 -12.48
N PRO A 693 -16.03 46.88 -11.99
CA PRO A 693 -15.94 48.21 -11.38
C PRO A 693 -16.49 49.29 -12.31
N SER A 694 -17.38 50.14 -11.80
CA SER A 694 -17.94 51.27 -12.53
C SER A 694 -17.02 52.49 -12.43
N THR A 695 -17.06 53.37 -13.44
CA THR A 695 -16.37 54.68 -13.41
C THR A 695 -17.16 55.76 -12.66
N GLY A 696 -18.43 55.49 -12.33
CA GLY A 696 -19.32 56.36 -11.57
C GLY A 696 -19.98 55.63 -10.40
N ALA A 697 -21.24 55.95 -10.11
CA ALA A 697 -21.97 55.32 -9.00
C ALA A 697 -22.28 53.82 -9.23
N GLY A 698 -22.32 53.37 -10.48
CA GLY A 698 -22.68 51.99 -10.83
C GLY A 698 -24.16 51.67 -10.62
N TYR A 699 -24.51 50.40 -10.76
CA TYR A 699 -25.86 49.89 -10.52
C TYR A 699 -26.22 50.03 -9.05
N LEU A 700 -27.29 50.75 -8.74
CA LEU A 700 -27.78 51.00 -7.37
C LEU A 700 -26.72 51.60 -6.42
N ASP A 701 -25.86 52.48 -6.94
CA ASP A 701 -24.78 53.14 -6.20
C ASP A 701 -23.75 52.15 -5.58
N SER A 702 -23.69 50.92 -6.10
CA SER A 702 -22.79 49.86 -5.62
C SER A 702 -21.32 50.05 -6.03
N GLY A 703 -21.03 51.00 -6.91
CA GLY A 703 -19.72 51.14 -7.57
C GLY A 703 -19.42 50.04 -8.58
N GLN A 704 -20.40 49.21 -8.94
CA GLN A 704 -20.27 48.10 -9.88
C GLN A 704 -21.29 48.24 -11.02
N ASP A 705 -20.88 48.01 -12.26
CA ASP A 705 -21.78 47.80 -13.39
C ASP A 705 -22.17 46.32 -13.44
N VAL A 706 -23.47 46.04 -13.61
CA VAL A 706 -24.04 44.69 -13.62
C VAL A 706 -24.39 44.29 -15.05
N TYR A 707 -23.91 43.13 -15.47
CA TYR A 707 -24.11 42.59 -16.81
C TYR A 707 -24.68 41.18 -16.77
N THR A 708 -25.40 40.82 -17.82
CA THR A 708 -25.84 39.44 -18.06
C THR A 708 -25.04 38.86 -19.22
N GLY A 709 -24.22 37.85 -18.93
CA GLY A 709 -23.51 37.04 -19.91
C GLY A 709 -24.31 35.82 -20.33
N ARG A 710 -23.84 35.11 -21.37
CA ARG A 710 -24.32 33.77 -21.73
C ARG A 710 -23.12 32.85 -21.93
N ILE A 711 -23.25 31.60 -21.50
CA ILE A 711 -22.21 30.58 -21.71
C ILE A 711 -22.01 30.38 -23.21
N ALA A 712 -20.79 30.59 -23.67
CA ALA A 712 -20.37 30.34 -25.05
C ALA A 712 -19.81 28.91 -25.19
N TRP A 713 -19.73 28.41 -26.41
CA TRP A 713 -19.12 27.09 -26.66
C TRP A 713 -17.67 27.02 -26.17
N VAL A 714 -16.89 28.09 -26.31
CA VAL A 714 -15.49 28.14 -25.83
C VAL A 714 -15.38 28.00 -24.30
N ASP A 715 -16.44 28.32 -23.54
CA ASP A 715 -16.47 28.19 -22.08
C ASP A 715 -16.55 26.74 -21.61
N THR A 716 -16.78 25.81 -22.54
CA THR A 716 -16.77 24.35 -22.30
C THR A 716 -15.37 23.75 -22.38
N LEU A 717 -14.40 24.50 -22.93
CA LEU A 717 -13.06 23.99 -23.18
C LEU A 717 -12.13 24.23 -21.99
N GLY A 718 -11.24 23.26 -21.74
CA GLY A 718 -10.13 23.39 -20.81
C GLY A 718 -8.86 22.75 -21.37
N THR A 719 -7.73 23.13 -20.79
CA THR A 719 -6.42 22.53 -21.08
C THR A 719 -5.56 22.52 -19.83
N ARG A 720 -4.68 21.53 -19.76
CA ARG A 720 -3.69 21.34 -18.71
C ARG A 720 -2.38 20.93 -19.36
N ALA A 721 -1.27 21.45 -18.86
CA ALA A 721 0.06 21.01 -19.25
C ALA A 721 0.96 20.93 -18.01
N ARG A 722 1.69 19.82 -17.86
CA ARG A 722 2.63 19.58 -16.77
C ARG A 722 3.96 19.14 -17.33
N LEU A 723 5.03 19.78 -16.88
CA LEU A 723 6.41 19.34 -17.10
C LEU A 723 7.01 18.94 -15.76
N ALA A 724 7.58 17.74 -15.67
CA ALA A 724 8.25 17.23 -14.48
C ALA A 724 9.64 16.71 -14.82
N PHE A 725 10.59 16.86 -13.91
CA PHE A 725 11.97 16.38 -14.07
C PHE A 725 12.48 15.71 -12.79
N ASP A 726 12.98 14.49 -12.90
CA ASP A 726 13.61 13.74 -11.79
C ASP A 726 15.14 13.72 -11.92
N GLY A 727 15.82 14.62 -11.20
CA GLY A 727 17.28 14.66 -11.12
C GLY A 727 17.88 13.81 -9.99
N GLY A 728 17.07 13.06 -9.24
CA GLY A 728 17.46 12.39 -7.99
C GLY A 728 17.56 13.38 -6.83
N PHE A 729 18.64 14.16 -6.78
CA PHE A 729 18.87 15.17 -5.72
C PHE A 729 17.88 16.35 -5.79
N VAL A 730 17.59 16.82 -7.00
CA VAL A 730 16.56 17.84 -7.27
C VAL A 730 15.50 17.20 -8.15
N ARG A 731 14.26 17.23 -7.71
CA ARG A 731 13.09 16.93 -8.55
C ARG A 731 12.21 18.18 -8.60
N TRP A 732 11.61 18.48 -9.74
CA TRP A 732 10.74 19.65 -9.84
C TRP A 732 9.68 19.48 -10.90
N TYR A 733 8.57 20.20 -10.74
CA TYR A 733 7.52 20.26 -11.74
C TYR A 733 7.02 21.68 -11.93
N LEU A 734 6.45 21.91 -13.10
CA LEU A 734 5.72 23.12 -13.46
C LEU A 734 4.43 22.70 -14.16
N GLU A 735 3.33 23.36 -13.80
CA GLU A 735 2.02 23.09 -14.34
C GLU A 735 1.29 24.39 -14.70
N GLY A 736 0.57 24.37 -15.81
CA GLY A 736 -0.37 25.41 -16.21
C GLY A 736 -1.73 24.83 -16.57
N ASN A 737 -2.79 25.53 -16.19
CA ASN A 737 -4.18 25.15 -16.47
C ASN A 737 -4.97 26.35 -16.98
N TYR A 738 -5.85 26.10 -17.94
CA TYR A 738 -6.92 27.01 -18.34
C TYR A 738 -8.22 26.23 -18.40
N ARG A 739 -9.29 26.75 -17.81
CA ARG A 739 -10.61 26.12 -17.79
C ARG A 739 -11.67 27.19 -18.03
N GLY A 740 -12.44 27.03 -19.11
CA GLY A 740 -13.60 27.86 -19.42
C GLY A 740 -14.66 27.81 -18.32
N LEU A 741 -15.66 28.71 -18.39
CA LEU A 741 -16.59 28.97 -17.28
C LEU A 741 -17.27 27.73 -16.72
N VAL A 742 -17.60 26.75 -17.56
CA VAL A 742 -18.30 25.52 -17.18
C VAL A 742 -17.44 24.26 -17.36
N ALA A 743 -16.14 24.43 -17.63
CA ALA A 743 -15.20 23.34 -17.88
C ALA A 743 -14.74 22.65 -16.57
N ASP A 744 -15.71 22.18 -15.80
CA ASP A 744 -15.51 21.44 -14.54
C ASP A 744 -14.90 20.04 -14.83
N ALA A 745 -13.90 19.65 -14.04
CA ALA A 745 -13.40 18.27 -14.00
C ALA A 745 -13.23 17.82 -12.53
N GLY A 746 -12.38 16.84 -12.26
CA GLY A 746 -11.98 16.52 -10.88
C GLY A 746 -10.72 17.24 -10.43
N GLY A 747 -10.44 17.07 -9.15
CA GLY A 747 -9.17 17.40 -8.54
C GLY A 747 -8.07 16.43 -8.97
N ASP A 748 -6.83 16.82 -8.73
CA ASP A 748 -5.68 15.98 -8.99
C ASP A 748 -5.30 15.15 -7.76
N HIS A 749 -5.61 13.86 -7.81
CA HIS A 749 -5.32 12.91 -6.74
C HIS A 749 -3.90 12.33 -6.82
N THR A 750 -3.16 12.57 -7.92
CA THR A 750 -1.81 12.01 -8.11
C THR A 750 -0.78 12.69 -7.22
N ILE A 751 0.18 11.93 -6.69
CA ILE A 751 1.35 12.50 -6.04
C ILE A 751 2.47 12.64 -7.07
N THR A 752 2.92 13.88 -7.34
CA THR A 752 3.93 14.13 -8.38
C THR A 752 5.34 13.70 -7.94
N PHE A 753 5.79 14.12 -6.75
CA PHE A 753 7.08 13.71 -6.18
C PHE A 753 7.04 13.52 -4.66
N THR A 754 6.20 14.29 -3.98
CA THR A 754 6.04 14.28 -2.52
C THR A 754 4.62 14.76 -2.17
N GLY A 755 4.19 14.60 -0.91
CA GLY A 755 2.85 14.91 -0.42
C GLY A 755 2.49 16.40 -0.33
N TRP A 756 2.72 17.18 -1.40
CA TRP A 756 2.20 18.53 -1.50
C TRP A 756 0.67 18.52 -1.46
N SER A 757 0.12 19.27 -0.51
CA SER A 757 -1.31 19.46 -0.30
C SER A 757 -1.89 20.53 -1.23
N MET A 758 -1.07 21.49 -1.69
CA MET A 758 -1.54 22.61 -2.49
C MET A 758 -1.60 22.27 -3.99
N LYS A 759 -2.82 22.06 -4.47
CA LYS A 759 -3.13 21.80 -5.89
C LYS A 759 -4.27 22.71 -6.36
N SER A 760 -4.43 22.85 -7.67
CA SER A 760 -5.56 23.60 -8.25
C SER A 760 -6.90 22.87 -8.01
N SER A 761 -7.99 23.62 -7.83
CA SER A 761 -9.33 23.11 -7.46
C SER A 761 -10.00 22.11 -8.42
N GLY A 762 -9.55 22.03 -9.68
CA GLY A 762 -10.22 21.18 -10.68
C GLY A 762 -11.60 21.66 -11.15
N ARG A 763 -12.11 22.80 -10.65
CA ARG A 763 -13.34 23.44 -11.14
C ARG A 763 -13.13 24.22 -12.44
N GLY A 764 -14.22 24.53 -13.14
CA GLY A 764 -14.25 25.47 -14.25
C GLY A 764 -13.98 26.92 -13.82
N ASN A 765 -14.09 27.84 -14.77
CA ASN A 765 -13.92 29.28 -14.56
C ASN A 765 -12.58 29.63 -13.90
N GLN A 766 -11.44 29.17 -14.44
CA GLN A 766 -10.13 29.51 -13.87
C GLN A 766 -8.96 29.43 -14.85
N VAL A 767 -7.95 30.26 -14.59
CA VAL A 767 -6.58 30.06 -15.04
C VAL A 767 -5.70 29.81 -13.82
N SER A 768 -4.81 28.83 -13.89
CA SER A 768 -3.88 28.56 -12.78
C SER A 768 -2.50 28.13 -13.26
N GLY A 769 -1.51 28.35 -12.41
CA GLY A 769 -0.16 27.84 -12.56
C GLY A 769 0.36 27.37 -11.21
N ALA A 770 1.06 26.24 -11.21
CA ALA A 770 1.66 25.67 -10.00
C ALA A 770 3.07 25.15 -10.29
N GLY A 771 3.92 25.10 -9.27
CA GLY A 771 5.24 24.52 -9.41
C GLY A 771 5.90 24.27 -8.07
N GLY A 772 6.54 23.12 -7.97
CA GLY A 772 7.21 22.66 -6.76
C GLY A 772 8.60 22.11 -7.05
N VAL A 773 9.48 22.22 -6.07
CA VAL A 773 10.84 21.69 -6.10
C VAL A 773 11.03 20.82 -4.87
N LEU A 774 11.51 19.60 -5.03
CA LEU A 774 11.93 18.69 -3.98
C LEU A 774 13.46 18.60 -3.98
N LEU A 775 14.07 18.93 -2.84
CA LEU A 775 15.51 18.82 -2.61
C LEU A 775 15.77 17.72 -1.57
N THR A 776 16.60 16.73 -1.90
CA THR A 776 16.86 15.56 -1.03
C THR A 776 18.30 15.55 -0.50
N PHE A 777 18.47 15.72 0.80
CA PHE A 777 19.73 15.72 1.53
C PHE A 777 19.84 14.50 2.45
N GLY A 778 20.02 13.31 1.88
CA GLY A 778 19.95 12.08 2.66
C GLY A 778 18.56 11.88 3.25
N ALA A 779 18.49 11.77 4.58
CA ALA A 779 17.23 11.60 5.30
C ALA A 779 16.34 12.86 5.30
N LEU A 780 16.90 14.05 5.04
CA LEU A 780 16.15 15.30 5.06
C LEU A 780 15.72 15.70 3.65
N GLN A 781 14.44 15.98 3.45
CA GLN A 781 13.91 16.56 2.22
C GLN A 781 13.28 17.93 2.49
N VAL A 782 13.44 18.85 1.56
CA VAL A 782 12.85 20.19 1.60
C VAL A 782 12.09 20.44 0.31
N ALA A 783 10.81 20.78 0.41
CA ALA A 783 9.90 20.77 -0.72
C ALA A 783 8.99 22.02 -0.78
N PRO A 784 9.50 23.17 -1.23
CA PRO A 784 8.65 24.33 -1.54
C PRO A 784 7.72 24.06 -2.74
N ASN A 785 6.50 24.59 -2.67
CA ASN A 785 5.50 24.55 -3.72
C ASN A 785 4.72 25.88 -3.78
N LEU A 786 4.36 26.33 -4.98
CA LEU A 786 3.64 27.57 -5.22
C LEU A 786 2.43 27.30 -6.10
N LEU A 787 1.33 28.00 -5.80
CA LEU A 787 0.11 28.00 -6.61
C LEU A 787 -0.34 29.44 -6.85
N TYR A 788 -0.66 29.76 -8.08
CA TYR A 788 -1.43 30.94 -8.40
C TYR A 788 -2.64 30.52 -9.23
N GLN A 789 -3.83 30.94 -8.81
CA GLN A 789 -5.05 30.71 -9.55
C GLN A 789 -5.94 31.95 -9.48
N ARG A 790 -6.69 32.18 -10.55
CA ARG A 790 -7.63 33.29 -10.64
C ARG A 790 -8.83 32.90 -11.51
N PRO A 791 -10.06 33.24 -11.11
CA PRO A 791 -11.22 32.97 -11.93
C PRO A 791 -11.27 33.88 -13.17
N LEU A 792 -11.83 33.37 -14.27
CA LEU A 792 -12.04 34.18 -15.48
C LEU A 792 -13.11 35.24 -15.24
N VAL A 793 -14.18 34.87 -14.54
CA VAL A 793 -15.23 35.75 -14.02
C VAL A 793 -15.23 35.65 -12.50
N GLY A 794 -15.00 36.77 -11.82
CA GLY A 794 -14.98 36.84 -10.35
C GLY A 794 -16.32 36.48 -9.69
N PRO A 795 -16.36 36.33 -8.35
CA PRO A 795 -17.59 36.07 -7.61
C PRO A 795 -18.60 37.21 -7.79
N ALA A 796 -19.90 36.91 -7.71
CA ALA A 796 -20.93 37.94 -7.80
C ALA A 796 -21.03 38.72 -6.47
N PRO A 797 -21.07 40.06 -6.48
CA PRO A 797 -21.25 40.86 -5.27
C PRO A 797 -22.69 40.78 -4.77
N VAL A 798 -22.87 41.05 -3.47
CA VAL A 798 -24.20 41.25 -2.89
C VAL A 798 -24.61 42.71 -3.10
N ILE A 799 -25.67 42.95 -3.89
CA ILE A 799 -26.28 44.27 -4.10
C ILE A 799 -27.75 44.17 -3.67
N ALA A 800 -28.16 44.94 -2.66
CA ALA A 800 -29.55 44.96 -2.20
C ALA A 800 -30.50 45.51 -3.28
N ASP A 801 -31.74 45.04 -3.27
CA ASP A 801 -32.79 45.60 -4.09
C ASP A 801 -33.14 47.03 -3.67
N ARG A 802 -33.69 47.80 -4.62
CA ARG A 802 -34.13 49.18 -4.36
C ARG A 802 -35.51 49.37 -4.95
N TYR A 803 -36.46 49.76 -4.10
CA TYR A 803 -37.74 50.28 -4.56
C TYR A 803 -37.73 51.80 -4.44
N ASP A 804 -37.99 52.50 -5.53
CA ASP A 804 -38.19 53.95 -5.52
C ASP A 804 -39.69 54.26 -5.48
N PRO A 805 -40.23 54.66 -4.31
CA PRO A 805 -41.66 54.93 -4.16
C PRO A 805 -42.11 56.18 -4.92
N SER A 806 -41.19 57.06 -5.33
CA SER A 806 -41.53 58.29 -6.07
C SER A 806 -41.75 58.03 -7.57
N THR A 807 -41.05 57.04 -8.12
CA THR A 807 -41.18 56.63 -9.53
C THR A 807 -41.98 55.33 -9.70
N GLY A 808 -42.21 54.59 -8.61
CA GLY A 808 -42.85 53.28 -8.62
C GLY A 808 -41.96 52.18 -9.23
N MET A 809 -40.68 52.46 -9.50
CA MET A 809 -39.75 51.52 -10.10
C MET A 809 -39.12 50.60 -9.04
N TYR A 810 -39.13 49.30 -9.33
CA TYR A 810 -38.38 48.30 -8.58
C TYR A 810 -37.11 47.93 -9.34
N PHE A 811 -35.97 48.03 -8.67
CA PHE A 811 -34.68 47.61 -9.17
C PHE A 811 -34.26 46.33 -8.45
N PRO A 812 -34.17 45.19 -9.15
CA PRO A 812 -33.78 43.93 -8.53
C PRO A 812 -32.33 44.01 -8.04
N GLY A 813 -32.07 43.43 -6.87
CA GLY A 813 -30.72 43.26 -6.35
C GLY A 813 -29.89 42.26 -7.15
N VAL A 814 -28.62 42.11 -6.77
CA VAL A 814 -27.73 41.04 -7.24
C VAL A 814 -27.40 40.14 -6.06
N SER A 815 -27.74 38.87 -6.19
CA SER A 815 -27.38 37.83 -5.22
C SER A 815 -26.08 37.14 -5.64
N PRO A 816 -25.29 36.60 -4.70
CA PRO A 816 -24.21 35.67 -5.03
C PRO A 816 -24.73 34.49 -5.84
N ARG A 817 -23.93 33.98 -6.77
CA ARG A 817 -24.31 32.80 -7.55
C ARG A 817 -24.37 31.55 -6.67
N ASP A 818 -25.11 30.55 -7.09
CA ASP A 818 -25.15 29.25 -6.43
C ASP A 818 -25.22 28.08 -7.41
N ALA A 819 -24.86 26.88 -6.93
CA ALA A 819 -24.76 25.70 -7.78
C ALA A 819 -26.12 25.13 -8.25
N LEU A 820 -27.24 25.57 -7.68
CA LEU A 820 -28.59 25.13 -8.08
C LEU A 820 -29.09 25.96 -9.27
N THR A 821 -28.91 27.29 -9.24
CA THR A 821 -29.49 28.19 -10.25
C THR A 821 -28.52 28.63 -11.34
N ASP A 822 -27.23 28.79 -11.02
CA ASP A 822 -26.26 29.36 -11.94
C ASP A 822 -25.50 28.28 -12.74
N PRO A 823 -25.02 28.61 -13.96
CA PRO A 823 -24.26 27.64 -14.76
C PRO A 823 -22.87 27.32 -14.18
N PHE A 824 -22.31 28.18 -13.32
CA PHE A 824 -21.04 27.99 -12.62
C PHE A 824 -20.96 28.88 -11.37
N VAL A 825 -20.05 28.55 -10.45
CA VAL A 825 -19.80 29.29 -9.20
C VAL A 825 -18.31 29.47 -8.94
N VAL A 826 -17.97 30.49 -8.14
CA VAL A 826 -16.63 30.76 -7.64
C VAL A 826 -16.53 30.35 -6.17
N LEU A 827 -15.91 29.22 -5.88
CA LEU A 827 -15.69 28.69 -4.53
C LEU A 827 -14.19 28.54 -4.25
N ASP A 828 -13.67 27.32 -4.37
CA ASP A 828 -12.25 26.97 -4.23
C ASP A 828 -11.42 27.35 -5.48
N ASN A 829 -12.05 27.70 -6.60
CA ASN A 829 -11.45 28.35 -7.78
C ASN A 829 -11.36 29.89 -7.64
N ARG A 830 -11.64 30.47 -6.47
CA ARG A 830 -11.43 31.90 -6.22
C ARG A 830 -9.96 32.29 -6.33
N GLU A 831 -9.71 33.59 -6.52
CA GLU A 831 -8.36 34.12 -6.65
C GLU A 831 -7.54 33.74 -5.42
N THR A 832 -6.44 33.02 -5.65
CA THR A 832 -5.57 32.52 -4.59
C THR A 832 -4.12 32.55 -5.06
N ALA A 833 -3.27 33.22 -4.29
CA ALA A 833 -1.82 33.07 -4.36
C ALA A 833 -1.37 32.29 -3.12
N GLY A 834 -0.94 31.06 -3.32
CA GLY A 834 -0.56 30.13 -2.27
C GLY A 834 0.92 29.78 -2.29
N ALA A 835 1.49 29.59 -1.10
CA ALA A 835 2.80 29.01 -0.90
C ALA A 835 2.72 27.89 0.13
N GLU A 836 3.40 26.79 -0.17
CA GLU A 836 3.54 25.62 0.69
C GLU A 836 5.04 25.33 0.88
N LEU A 837 5.44 25.01 2.10
CA LEU A 837 6.80 24.58 2.42
C LEU A 837 6.74 23.35 3.31
N LEU A 838 7.25 22.25 2.74
CA LEU A 838 7.24 20.95 3.37
C LEU A 838 8.68 20.53 3.73
N PHE A 839 8.90 20.12 4.97
CA PHE A 839 10.13 19.49 5.44
C PHE A 839 9.82 18.05 5.80
N ILE A 840 10.65 17.09 5.36
CA ILE A 840 10.45 15.66 5.63
C ILE A 840 11.78 15.11 6.17
N LEU A 841 11.73 14.40 7.28
CA LEU A 841 12.84 13.66 7.84
C LEU A 841 12.47 12.19 7.85
N ASP A 842 13.16 11.40 7.05
CA ASP A 842 12.98 9.96 6.91
C ASP A 842 14.35 9.27 6.77
N PRO A 843 14.88 8.69 7.86
CA PRO A 843 16.15 7.95 7.84
C PRO A 843 16.11 6.60 7.10
N THR A 844 14.92 6.06 6.82
CA THR A 844 14.70 4.72 6.26
C THR A 844 13.79 4.79 5.03
N PRO A 845 14.19 5.51 3.96
CA PRO A 845 13.34 5.82 2.80
C PRO A 845 13.02 4.61 1.90
N ALA A 846 13.34 3.39 2.34
CA ALA A 846 12.94 2.16 1.68
C ALA A 846 11.42 2.01 1.69
N THR A 847 10.75 2.43 2.77
CA THR A 847 9.31 2.67 2.77
C THR A 847 9.05 4.13 2.44
N TRP A 848 8.14 4.40 1.50
CA TRP A 848 7.86 5.77 1.13
C TRP A 848 7.07 6.50 2.22
N TYR A 849 7.57 7.64 2.67
CA TYR A 849 6.98 8.43 3.77
C TYR A 849 5.48 8.77 3.60
N TRP A 850 5.00 8.87 2.35
CA TRP A 850 3.60 9.24 2.05
C TRP A 850 2.68 8.03 1.82
N SER A 851 3.15 6.81 2.06
CA SER A 851 2.31 5.62 2.00
C SER A 851 1.16 5.71 3.00
N TRP A 852 -0.05 5.32 2.55
CA TRP A 852 -1.28 5.43 3.33
C TRP A 852 -1.25 4.62 4.63
N ASP A 853 -0.45 3.55 4.67
CA ASP A 853 -0.24 2.68 5.82
C ASP A 853 1.12 2.89 6.50
N ARG A 854 1.72 4.08 6.35
CA ARG A 854 2.98 4.47 7.02
C ARG A 854 3.00 4.10 8.49
N ASP A 855 1.94 4.41 9.24
CA ASP A 855 1.85 4.11 10.68
C ASP A 855 1.97 2.60 10.99
N ARG A 856 1.88 1.73 9.98
CA ARG A 856 2.04 0.27 10.04
C ARG A 856 3.40 -0.21 9.50
N ARG A 857 3.87 0.35 8.38
CA ARG A 857 5.07 -0.10 7.64
C ARG A 857 6.36 0.60 8.05
N GLU A 858 6.29 1.85 8.46
CA GLU A 858 7.47 2.66 8.76
C GLU A 858 8.31 2.01 9.87
N ASP A 859 9.61 1.88 9.61
CA ASP A 859 10.60 1.25 10.49
C ASP A 859 11.60 2.25 11.07
N ALA A 860 11.50 3.54 10.68
CA ALA A 860 12.29 4.61 11.26
C ALA A 860 12.13 4.69 12.78
N ARG A 861 13.26 4.78 13.49
CA ARG A 861 13.27 5.15 14.92
C ARG A 861 12.56 6.49 15.16
N PHE A 862 12.69 7.40 14.20
CA PHE A 862 11.97 8.67 14.17
C PHE A 862 11.90 9.17 12.72
N ALA A 863 10.69 9.34 12.21
CA ALA A 863 10.40 10.02 10.95
C ALA A 863 9.35 11.11 11.19
N ALA A 864 9.43 12.23 10.48
CA ALA A 864 8.53 13.35 10.68
C ALA A 864 8.41 14.26 9.46
N HIS A 865 7.32 15.03 9.39
CA HIS A 865 7.23 16.14 8.47
C HIS A 865 6.65 17.39 9.13
N VAL A 866 7.01 18.55 8.58
CA VAL A 866 6.40 19.84 8.88
C VAL A 866 5.86 20.39 7.56
N ASP A 867 4.56 20.64 7.49
CA ASP A 867 3.88 21.28 6.35
C ASP A 867 3.39 22.68 6.74
N LEU A 868 3.82 23.70 6.00
CA LEU A 868 3.48 25.09 6.21
C LEU A 868 2.77 25.62 4.97
N VAL A 869 1.52 26.02 5.11
CA VAL A 869 0.69 26.50 4.00
C VAL A 869 0.17 27.90 4.28
N TYR A 870 0.37 28.81 3.32
CA TYR A 870 -0.19 30.16 3.33
C TYR A 870 -0.99 30.38 2.05
N ARG A 871 -2.18 30.98 2.17
CA ARG A 871 -3.04 31.34 1.04
C ARG A 871 -3.45 32.80 1.17
N ARG A 872 -3.02 33.62 0.21
CA ARG A 872 -3.55 34.97 0.01
C ARG A 872 -4.79 34.91 -0.86
N GLN A 873 -5.92 35.40 -0.36
CA GLN A 873 -7.22 35.27 -1.04
C GLN A 873 -7.92 36.63 -1.07
N PRO A 874 -7.59 37.48 -2.06
CA PRO A 874 -8.04 38.88 -2.12
C PRO A 874 -9.52 39.05 -2.50
N THR A 875 -10.20 37.98 -2.89
CA THR A 875 -11.60 38.00 -3.28
C THR A 875 -12.47 37.16 -2.34
N SER A 876 -13.75 37.54 -2.24
CA SER A 876 -14.79 36.70 -1.65
C SER A 876 -15.03 35.44 -2.51
N ARG A 877 -16.11 34.72 -2.23
CA ARG A 877 -16.64 33.58 -2.99
C ARG A 877 -18.15 33.75 -3.23
N ASP A 878 -18.71 32.91 -4.09
CA ASP A 878 -20.14 32.75 -4.32
C ASP A 878 -20.80 31.92 -3.19
N ALA A 879 -22.13 31.79 -3.20
CA ALA A 879 -22.86 31.06 -2.15
C ALA A 879 -22.54 29.56 -2.20
N THR A 880 -22.21 29.00 -1.03
CA THR A 880 -22.11 27.54 -0.86
C THR A 880 -23.49 26.97 -0.58
N LEU A 881 -23.69 25.67 -0.82
CA LEU A 881 -24.89 24.98 -0.37
C LEU A 881 -24.72 24.56 1.09
N VAL A 882 -25.73 24.83 1.91
CA VAL A 882 -25.82 24.38 3.30
C VAL A 882 -26.99 23.42 3.45
N ILE A 883 -26.89 22.50 4.40
CA ILE A 883 -27.96 21.56 4.74
C ILE A 883 -28.64 22.02 6.01
N LEU A 884 -29.96 22.19 5.94
CA LEU A 884 -30.78 22.57 7.08
C LEU A 884 -31.16 21.34 7.90
N ALA A 885 -31.68 21.56 9.11
CA ALA A 885 -32.07 20.48 10.03
C ALA A 885 -33.16 19.54 9.49
N ASP A 886 -33.93 19.97 8.50
CA ASP A 886 -34.93 19.17 7.79
C ASP A 886 -34.35 18.38 6.59
N GLY A 887 -33.03 18.46 6.37
CA GLY A 887 -32.33 17.83 5.26
C GLY A 887 -32.41 18.60 3.94
N SER A 888 -33.07 19.76 3.89
CA SER A 888 -33.13 20.57 2.68
C SER A 888 -31.78 21.22 2.35
N GLN A 889 -31.47 21.28 1.05
CA GLN A 889 -30.28 21.98 0.55
C GLN A 889 -30.67 23.38 0.09
N VAL A 890 -30.02 24.40 0.65
CA VAL A 890 -30.27 25.79 0.28
C VAL A 890 -28.95 26.55 0.08
N PRO A 891 -28.91 27.54 -0.83
CA PRO A 891 -27.77 28.46 -0.91
C PRO A 891 -27.61 29.25 0.40
N SER A 892 -26.36 29.45 0.82
CA SER A 892 -26.04 30.27 1.99
C SER A 892 -26.51 31.71 1.80
N ALA A 893 -27.16 32.28 2.82
CA ALA A 893 -27.70 33.65 2.78
C ALA A 893 -26.65 34.77 2.61
N ALA A 894 -25.38 34.49 2.92
CA ALA A 894 -24.26 35.42 2.78
C ALA A 894 -22.98 34.66 2.40
N THR A 895 -21.96 35.39 1.92
CA THR A 895 -20.67 34.81 1.50
C THR A 895 -19.51 35.28 2.40
N PRO A 896 -18.54 34.40 2.73
CA PRO A 896 -17.43 34.78 3.59
C PRO A 896 -16.56 35.86 2.93
N PRO A 897 -16.16 36.92 3.67
CA PRO A 897 -15.31 37.98 3.14
C PRO A 897 -13.92 37.48 2.72
N ALA A 898 -13.23 38.30 1.91
CA ALA A 898 -11.86 38.04 1.50
C ALA A 898 -10.90 38.05 2.70
N HIS A 899 -10.19 36.94 2.91
CA HIS A 899 -9.23 36.78 4.01
C HIS A 899 -8.08 35.88 3.60
N ASP A 900 -6.88 36.27 4.03
CA ASP A 900 -5.70 35.42 3.98
C ASP A 900 -5.78 34.37 5.10
N VAL A 901 -5.40 33.14 4.79
CA VAL A 901 -5.46 31.99 5.71
C VAL A 901 -4.14 31.24 5.72
N TRP A 902 -3.83 30.57 6.82
CA TRP A 902 -2.60 29.80 6.95
C TRP A 902 -2.79 28.58 7.85
N SER A 903 -1.98 27.55 7.63
CA SER A 903 -1.92 26.36 8.46
C SER A 903 -0.49 25.86 8.58
N ALA A 904 -0.15 25.32 9.75
CA ALA A 904 1.09 24.64 10.04
C ALA A 904 0.76 23.29 10.67
N THR A 905 1.31 22.21 10.12
CA THR A 905 1.10 20.83 10.57
C THR A 905 2.45 20.19 10.84
N PHE A 906 2.61 19.54 11.99
CA PHE A 906 3.75 18.67 12.28
C PHE A 906 3.23 17.28 12.57
N ALA A 907 3.67 16.29 11.82
CA ALA A 907 3.38 14.88 12.10
C ALA A 907 4.66 14.09 12.29
N TRP A 908 4.62 13.12 13.18
CA TRP A 908 5.77 12.26 13.46
C TRP A 908 5.34 10.82 13.69
N PHE A 909 6.31 9.93 13.50
CA PHE A 909 6.23 8.51 13.74
C PHE A 909 7.52 8.03 14.41
N THR A 910 7.40 7.11 15.36
CA THR A 910 8.54 6.42 15.95
C THR A 910 8.26 4.94 16.10
N ALA A 911 9.10 4.12 15.46
CA ALA A 911 9.30 2.72 15.86
C ALA A 911 10.36 2.69 16.97
N ALA A 912 9.94 2.73 18.23
CA ALA A 912 10.88 2.60 19.35
C ALA A 912 11.50 1.18 19.34
N ALA A 913 12.72 1.04 19.85
CA ALA A 913 13.34 -0.27 20.01
C ALA A 913 12.50 -1.14 20.96
N LEU A 914 11.85 -2.18 20.43
CA LEU A 914 10.88 -3.11 21.07
C LEU A 914 9.44 -2.56 21.14
N PRO A 915 8.39 -3.42 21.04
CA PRO A 915 7.20 -3.31 20.16
C PRO A 915 6.22 -2.20 20.56
N MET A 916 6.72 -0.97 20.64
CA MET A 916 5.99 0.22 20.97
C MET A 916 6.09 1.18 19.78
N ARG A 917 4.94 1.49 19.20
CA ARG A 917 4.81 2.50 18.14
C ARG A 917 4.10 3.70 18.72
N LEU A 918 4.64 4.88 18.42
CA LEU A 918 4.06 6.15 18.78
C LEU A 918 3.98 7.00 17.51
N SER A 919 2.80 7.51 17.20
CA SER A 919 2.58 8.48 16.13
C SER A 919 1.73 9.62 16.63
N GLY A 920 1.79 10.75 15.92
CA GLY A 920 0.95 11.89 16.24
C GLY A 920 1.02 12.97 15.20
N THR A 921 0.08 13.90 15.31
CA THR A 921 0.00 15.10 14.48
C THR A 921 -0.37 16.27 15.37
N VAL A 922 0.25 17.42 15.20
CA VAL A 922 -0.19 18.68 15.81
C VAL A 922 -0.35 19.71 14.71
N TYR A 923 -1.36 20.55 14.83
CA TYR A 923 -1.62 21.60 13.87
C TYR A 923 -2.00 22.91 14.56
N ALA A 924 -1.73 24.01 13.85
CA ALA A 924 -2.17 25.35 14.18
C ALA A 924 -2.52 26.08 12.89
N GLY A 925 -3.53 26.95 12.92
CA GLY A 925 -3.87 27.73 11.73
C GLY A 925 -4.94 28.76 11.97
N GLN A 926 -5.16 29.59 10.95
CA GLN A 926 -6.25 30.53 10.88
C GLN A 926 -7.01 30.29 9.57
N ASP A 927 -8.29 29.99 9.68
CA ASP A 927 -9.15 29.65 8.54
C ASP A 927 -10.55 30.30 8.70
N GLN A 928 -11.37 30.23 7.66
CA GLN A 928 -12.69 30.83 7.59
C GLN A 928 -13.77 29.77 7.35
N ALA A 929 -15.01 30.12 7.70
CA ALA A 929 -16.19 29.30 7.42
C ALA A 929 -16.42 29.09 5.92
N ASN A 930 -17.26 28.11 5.58
CA ASN A 930 -17.68 27.92 4.19
C ASN A 930 -18.77 28.92 3.78
N ALA A 931 -19.67 29.29 4.70
CA ALA A 931 -20.75 30.25 4.49
C ALA A 931 -20.46 31.61 5.16
N GLY A 932 -21.40 32.55 5.05
CA GLY A 932 -21.20 33.99 5.22
C GLY A 932 -20.83 34.58 6.58
N ASP A 933 -20.31 33.80 7.54
CA ASP A 933 -19.79 34.38 8.78
C ASP A 933 -18.40 35.03 8.54
N PRO A 934 -18.22 36.33 8.84
CA PRO A 934 -16.93 37.01 8.70
C PRO A 934 -15.86 36.60 9.74
N ARG A 935 -16.21 35.85 10.77
CA ARG A 935 -15.29 35.49 11.85
C ARG A 935 -14.27 34.44 11.40
N LEU A 936 -12.99 34.83 11.46
CA LEU A 936 -11.86 33.91 11.33
C LEU A 936 -11.70 33.04 12.58
N VAL A 937 -11.40 31.76 12.36
CA VAL A 937 -11.17 30.77 13.40
C VAL A 937 -9.67 30.51 13.51
N THR A 938 -9.09 30.89 14.65
CA THR A 938 -7.69 30.55 14.99
C THR A 938 -7.70 29.28 15.81
N ARG A 939 -7.34 28.17 15.17
CA ARG A 939 -7.50 26.80 15.67
C ARG A 939 -6.16 26.15 15.97
N PHE A 940 -6.17 25.29 16.98
CA PHE A 940 -5.04 24.45 17.36
C PHE A 940 -5.55 23.06 17.69
N GLY A 941 -4.74 22.05 17.43
CA GLY A 941 -5.09 20.71 17.87
C GLY A 941 -4.01 19.70 17.61
N GLY A 942 -4.31 18.46 17.94
CA GLY A 942 -3.43 17.36 17.62
C GLY A 942 -3.96 16.02 18.10
N THR A 943 -3.35 14.98 17.55
CA THR A 943 -3.61 13.58 17.85
C THR A 943 -2.33 12.91 18.32
N MET A 944 -2.47 11.92 19.18
CA MET A 944 -1.39 11.01 19.57
C MET A 944 -1.93 9.60 19.64
N ARG A 945 -1.18 8.63 19.12
CA ARG A 945 -1.52 7.22 19.14
C ARG A 945 -0.33 6.39 19.61
N LEU A 946 -0.57 5.53 20.60
CA LEU A 946 0.37 4.55 21.15
C LEU A 946 -0.16 3.15 20.86
N VAL A 947 0.71 2.26 20.36
CA VAL A 947 0.42 0.84 20.20
C VAL A 947 1.52 0.02 20.85
N ARG A 948 1.17 -0.90 21.75
CA ARG A 948 2.12 -1.80 22.43
C ARG A 948 1.47 -3.10 22.91
N ASN A 949 1.89 -4.26 22.40
CA ASN A 949 1.46 -5.59 22.89
C ASN A 949 -0.06 -5.71 23.09
N GLY A 950 -0.87 -5.29 22.11
CA GLY A 950 -2.33 -5.31 22.20
C GLY A 950 -2.96 -4.11 22.93
N LEU A 951 -2.20 -3.31 23.68
CA LEU A 951 -2.64 -2.00 24.18
C LEU A 951 -2.63 -0.99 23.04
N VAL A 952 -3.76 -0.32 22.83
CA VAL A 952 -3.90 0.85 21.95
C VAL A 952 -4.42 2.01 22.79
N ALA A 953 -3.71 3.13 22.77
CA ALA A 953 -4.16 4.36 23.40
C ALA A 953 -4.12 5.50 22.39
N GLY A 954 -5.21 6.24 22.26
CA GLY A 954 -5.35 7.37 21.36
C GLY A 954 -5.89 8.59 22.11
N THR A 955 -5.48 9.78 21.71
CA THR A 955 -6.11 11.02 22.15
C THR A 955 -6.12 12.05 21.04
N GLU A 956 -7.17 12.86 21.00
CA GLU A 956 -7.31 14.02 20.14
C GLU A 956 -7.72 15.23 20.97
N LEU A 957 -7.05 16.35 20.75
CA LEU A 957 -7.37 17.63 21.38
C LEU A 957 -7.60 18.68 20.29
N LYS A 958 -8.72 19.41 20.37
CA LYS A 958 -9.01 20.57 19.53
C LYS A 958 -9.29 21.78 20.42
N LEU A 959 -8.71 22.92 20.09
CA LEU A 959 -8.85 24.18 20.80
C LEU A 959 -9.33 25.26 19.83
N ARG A 960 -10.44 25.91 20.17
CA ARG A 960 -11.10 26.94 19.34
C ARG A 960 -11.34 26.47 17.92
N ASP A 961 -11.86 25.26 17.79
CA ASP A 961 -12.04 24.60 16.50
C ASP A 961 -13.49 24.25 16.24
N TRP A 962 -13.82 24.00 14.98
CA TRP A 962 -15.12 23.52 14.55
C TRP A 962 -15.44 22.15 15.17
N GLY A 963 -16.73 21.88 15.29
CA GLY A 963 -17.23 20.56 15.68
C GLY A 963 -16.94 19.47 14.66
N PRO A 964 -17.39 18.24 14.93
CA PRO A 964 -17.07 17.06 14.12
C PRO A 964 -17.77 17.01 12.76
N TYR A 965 -18.80 17.82 12.53
CA TYR A 965 -19.63 17.78 11.31
C TYR A 965 -19.39 18.98 10.38
N ASP A 966 -19.50 18.76 9.08
CA ASP A 966 -19.46 19.77 8.00
C ASP A 966 -20.28 21.04 8.30
N TYR A 967 -21.52 20.90 8.77
CA TYR A 967 -22.36 22.05 9.11
C TYR A 967 -21.77 22.94 10.21
N HIS A 968 -20.92 22.40 11.10
CA HIS A 968 -20.21 23.23 12.07
C HIS A 968 -19.27 24.21 11.38
N ARG A 969 -18.63 23.80 10.27
CA ARG A 969 -17.81 24.71 9.47
C ARG A 969 -18.67 25.65 8.63
N ASP A 970 -19.81 25.19 8.13
CA ASP A 970 -20.71 26.02 7.34
C ASP A 970 -21.28 27.18 8.16
N PHE A 971 -21.85 26.88 9.33
CA PHE A 971 -22.43 27.87 10.25
C PHE A 971 -21.41 28.48 11.22
N ASN A 972 -20.13 28.18 11.04
CA ASN A 972 -19.03 28.64 11.87
C ASN A 972 -19.25 28.39 13.38
N LEU A 973 -19.69 27.19 13.73
CA LEU A 973 -19.89 26.74 15.10
C LEU A 973 -18.58 26.13 15.65
N THR A 974 -18.05 26.74 16.70
CA THR A 974 -16.74 26.36 17.29
C THR A 974 -16.85 26.09 18.78
N TYR A 975 -15.96 25.23 19.28
CA TYR A 975 -15.85 24.90 20.69
C TYR A 975 -14.53 25.41 21.27
N PRO A 976 -14.53 26.05 22.44
CA PRO A 976 -13.31 26.43 23.16
C PRO A 976 -12.31 25.28 23.32
N LEU A 977 -12.81 24.09 23.69
CA LEU A 977 -12.03 22.88 23.87
C LEU A 977 -12.88 21.66 23.51
N GLN A 978 -12.29 20.72 22.78
CA GLN A 978 -12.81 19.37 22.58
C GLN A 978 -11.67 18.40 22.85
N TRP A 979 -11.89 17.42 23.71
CA TRP A 979 -10.92 16.39 24.05
C TRP A 979 -11.56 15.03 23.89
N TYR A 980 -10.91 14.17 23.12
CA TYR A 980 -11.27 12.79 22.90
C TYR A 980 -10.12 11.91 23.38
N GLY A 981 -10.44 10.81 24.05
CA GLY A 981 -9.48 9.78 24.41
C GLY A 981 -10.08 8.40 24.27
N ASP A 982 -9.23 7.44 23.89
CA ASP A 982 -9.53 6.02 23.77
C ASP A 982 -8.37 5.24 24.38
N VAL A 983 -8.67 4.31 25.27
CA VAL A 983 -7.71 3.29 25.71
C VAL A 983 -8.38 1.95 25.58
N SER A 984 -7.78 1.06 24.82
CA SER A 984 -8.25 -0.28 24.59
C SER A 984 -7.13 -1.30 24.72
N TYR A 985 -7.50 -2.49 25.16
CA TYR A 985 -6.62 -3.65 25.19
C TYR A 985 -7.29 -4.79 24.43
N GLY A 986 -6.52 -5.45 23.58
CA GLY A 986 -7.05 -6.53 22.76
C GLY A 986 -6.01 -7.52 22.30
N LEU A 987 -6.47 -8.59 21.65
CA LEU A 987 -5.61 -9.60 21.06
C LEU A 987 -4.92 -9.00 19.82
N PRO A 988 -3.59 -8.79 19.84
CA PRO A 988 -2.90 -8.22 18.69
C PRO A 988 -2.98 -9.21 17.51
N ARG A 989 -3.49 -8.76 16.35
CA ARG A 989 -3.19 -9.46 15.10
C ARG A 989 -1.72 -9.16 14.76
N SER A 990 -0.93 -10.18 14.44
CA SER A 990 0.52 -9.98 14.23
C SER A 990 0.82 -9.09 13.01
N ALA A 991 -0.11 -8.94 12.07
CA ALA A 991 0.17 -8.18 10.85
C ALA A 991 -0.14 -6.67 10.89
N PHE A 992 -1.16 -6.15 11.61
CA PHE A 992 -1.63 -4.76 11.29
C PHE A 992 -2.19 -3.88 12.43
N GLY A 993 -1.91 -4.17 13.70
CA GLY A 993 -2.08 -3.17 14.79
C GLY A 993 -3.51 -2.72 15.11
N VAL A 994 -4.53 -3.43 14.61
CA VAL A 994 -5.90 -3.40 15.13
C VAL A 994 -6.14 -4.75 15.78
N ALA A 995 -6.55 -4.74 17.06
CA ALA A 995 -6.87 -5.97 17.77
C ALA A 995 -8.18 -6.54 17.21
N ASP A 996 -8.19 -7.83 16.88
CA ASP A 996 -9.40 -8.49 16.38
C ASP A 996 -10.49 -8.46 17.45
N ALA A 997 -10.14 -8.72 18.71
CA ALA A 997 -11.00 -8.47 19.85
C ALA A 997 -10.36 -7.45 20.80
N ARG A 998 -11.10 -6.39 21.15
CA ARG A 998 -10.66 -5.37 22.11
C ARG A 998 -11.79 -4.96 23.05
N LEU A 999 -11.40 -4.63 24.27
CA LEU A 999 -12.23 -3.92 25.22
C LEU A 999 -11.57 -2.58 25.54
N GLY A 1000 -12.37 -1.54 25.73
CA GLY A 1000 -11.82 -0.22 25.96
C GLY A 1000 -12.77 0.75 26.63
N LEU A 1001 -12.19 1.89 26.99
CA LEU A 1001 -12.89 3.06 27.48
C LEU A 1001 -12.59 4.22 26.54
N ARG A 1002 -13.64 4.94 26.17
CA ARG A 1002 -13.59 6.22 25.49
C ARG A 1002 -14.14 7.29 26.40
N TRP A 1003 -13.59 8.49 26.24
CA TRP A 1003 -14.14 9.67 26.86
C TRP A 1003 -14.09 10.83 25.88
N GLN A 1004 -15.11 11.65 25.94
CA GLN A 1004 -15.24 12.87 25.18
C GLN A 1004 -15.63 13.98 26.16
N LEU A 1005 -14.90 15.09 26.12
CA LEU A 1005 -15.18 16.29 26.90
C LEU A 1005 -15.18 17.47 25.92
N ARG A 1006 -16.21 18.32 26.00
CA ARG A 1006 -16.23 19.58 25.26
C ARG A 1006 -16.74 20.72 26.12
N PHE A 1007 -16.13 21.88 25.93
CA PHE A 1007 -16.62 23.13 26.53
C PHE A 1007 -17.39 23.93 25.50
N LEU A 1008 -18.39 24.66 25.99
CA LEU A 1008 -19.32 25.44 25.17
C LEU A 1008 -19.23 26.92 25.54
N ASP A 1009 -19.29 27.77 24.53
CA ASP A 1009 -19.46 29.22 24.65
C ASP A 1009 -20.52 29.73 23.66
N GLY A 1010 -20.65 31.04 23.52
CA GLY A 1010 -21.62 31.66 22.61
C GLY A 1010 -21.46 31.32 21.12
N TYR A 1011 -20.39 30.62 20.72
CA TYR A 1011 -20.17 30.13 19.36
C TYR A 1011 -20.39 28.62 19.22
N SER A 1012 -20.72 27.92 20.31
CA SER A 1012 -20.89 26.47 20.34
C SER A 1012 -22.33 26.07 20.10
N GLU A 1013 -22.55 24.97 19.37
CA GLU A 1013 -23.88 24.35 19.22
C GLU A 1013 -24.41 23.91 20.58
N GLY A 1014 -25.69 24.18 20.85
CA GLY A 1014 -26.35 23.78 22.10
C GLY A 1014 -26.01 24.64 23.32
N TYR A 1015 -25.23 25.71 23.20
CA TYR A 1015 -24.94 26.60 24.34
C TYR A 1015 -26.18 27.38 24.80
N VAL A 1016 -26.45 27.32 26.11
CA VAL A 1016 -27.55 28.05 26.77
C VAL A 1016 -26.97 29.18 27.61
N ILE A 1017 -27.33 30.43 27.27
CA ILE A 1017 -26.84 31.63 27.97
C ILE A 1017 -27.43 31.70 29.38
N ASP A 1018 -26.57 31.85 30.40
CA ASP A 1018 -26.97 32.31 31.73
C ASP A 1018 -27.16 33.86 31.70
N PRO A 1019 -28.38 34.39 31.89
CA PRO A 1019 -28.64 35.83 31.86
C PRO A 1019 -27.90 36.61 32.95
N VAL A 1020 -27.54 35.97 34.06
CA VAL A 1020 -26.84 36.57 35.21
C VAL A 1020 -25.33 36.54 34.99
N HIS A 1021 -24.82 35.46 34.39
CA HIS A 1021 -23.39 35.28 34.09
C HIS A 1021 -23.19 34.89 32.62
N PRO A 1022 -23.33 35.84 31.68
CA PRO A 1022 -23.34 35.53 30.24
C PRO A 1022 -22.01 35.01 29.68
N ARG A 1023 -20.96 34.96 30.51
CA ARG A 1023 -19.62 34.45 30.16
C ARG A 1023 -19.30 33.08 30.76
N THR A 1024 -20.24 32.45 31.46
CA THR A 1024 -20.03 31.11 32.03
C THR A 1024 -19.92 30.09 30.91
N LEU A 1025 -18.81 29.35 30.87
CA LEU A 1025 -18.65 28.25 29.90
C LEU A 1025 -19.57 27.08 30.28
N GLY A 1026 -20.18 26.48 29.27
CA GLY A 1026 -20.81 25.17 29.43
C GLY A 1026 -19.81 24.04 29.31
N SER A 1027 -20.19 22.85 29.76
CA SER A 1027 -19.44 21.61 29.57
C SER A 1027 -20.36 20.44 29.23
N GLU A 1028 -19.90 19.56 28.36
CA GLU A 1028 -20.53 18.29 28.02
C GLU A 1028 -19.49 17.19 28.10
N ALA A 1029 -19.85 16.06 28.71
CA ALA A 1029 -18.99 14.91 28.86
C ALA A 1029 -19.71 13.61 28.50
N GLU A 1030 -18.99 12.70 27.83
CA GLU A 1030 -19.38 11.32 27.57
C GLU A 1030 -18.26 10.41 28.04
N VAL A 1031 -18.63 9.35 28.74
CA VAL A 1031 -17.76 8.20 28.99
C VAL A 1031 -18.45 6.99 28.40
N LEU A 1032 -17.74 6.24 27.57
CA LEU A 1032 -18.24 5.09 26.85
C LEU A 1032 -17.30 3.91 27.09
N SER A 1033 -17.83 2.81 27.60
CA SER A 1033 -17.13 1.52 27.59
C SER A 1033 -17.56 0.71 26.39
N TYR A 1034 -16.63 0.02 25.75
CA TYR A 1034 -16.95 -0.84 24.61
C TYR A 1034 -16.23 -2.17 24.66
N VAL A 1035 -16.89 -3.18 24.06
CA VAL A 1035 -16.30 -4.45 23.68
C VAL A 1035 -16.55 -4.64 22.19
N GLU A 1036 -15.48 -4.81 21.44
CA GLU A 1036 -15.51 -5.10 20.02
C GLU A 1036 -14.82 -6.44 19.80
N VAL A 1037 -15.51 -7.41 19.20
CA VAL A 1037 -14.96 -8.73 18.92
C VAL A 1037 -15.11 -8.98 17.42
N ARG A 1038 -13.98 -9.18 16.73
CA ARG A 1038 -13.87 -9.61 15.35
C ARG A 1038 -13.33 -11.03 15.34
N LEU A 1039 -14.00 -11.92 14.63
CA LEU A 1039 -13.63 -13.32 14.42
C LEU A 1039 -13.48 -13.60 12.94
#